data_AF-A0A3R7M9U9-F1
#
_entry.id   AF-A0A3R7M9U9-F1
#
_cell.length_a   1.000
_cell.length_b   1.000
_cell.length_c   1.000
_cell.angle_alpha   90.00
_cell.angle_beta   90.00
_cell.angle_gamma   90.00
#
_symmetry.space_group_name_H-M   'P 1'
#
loop_
_entity.id
_entity.type
_entity.pdbx_description
1 polymer ?
#
loop_
_entity_poly.entity_id
_entity_poly.type
_entity_poly.pdbx_seq_one_letter_code
_entity_poly.pdbx_strand_id
1 'polypeptide(L)'
;MSRNLSPTQQKIAEKLSILNDRCVGILTRIYNIKKACGDAKSKPAFLSDKSLESCIKHIVRKFPNIDSKSLQALTNVRTDIMKSLSLYYYTFVDLLDLKDHVSELLTIMDALAMADSLDINVSYDLTKGYLDLVTNYVTLMILLSRVEDRKAVLGLFNAAHEMVNNQGDPSFPRLGQMIMDYETPLRKLNEEFVPHGKLLSVALSSLWVLYPRRNLRADQWRAAQMLSLVSTPSQLLNPAQTDVMPCEYLSLDTMERWIILGYMLIPQTLQKQAALECWAQALQTGWVITLFRDEVLHPHSYIQSYLETKKELSKRTSDVKESYSHAVTHAPLMHRERRKYLRTALKELALILTDQPGLLGPKALFVFMGLSFARDEVLWLLRHHENPPLQKVKGKTADDLVDRQLPELLFHMEEIRALIKKYSQVLQRYYIQYLCGYDAIALNQLIQSLQNLPEDESVILSSMCNEIGNLSVKQEEGATFDFRGIRLDWFRLQAYSTSNRSGLHLKDHRELTALINQIVFHTKMVDFLDEMLIETSDLSIFCFFSKQFEDNFHMCLEFPAQNRYIVCFPLICSHMQACTHEICPEERYHIRERSLSVVNMFLEEMAKEAKNIITTICDEQCILSDKLLPKHTVPLLIHKKKEKKKKKEDTTEGRPGFESYRKTREELTTMDKLHMALTELCFAINYCSQIQVWEYTFAPREYLYQHLEQRFARALVGMVMHNPDTNEIAKPSELLASVKTYMSVLQTVENYVHIDITRVFNNVLLQQTQLQDSHGEKTITAHYNTWYSEILLRRVSAGHIVFSENQRAFVSLTAEGAQPFAAEEFSDINELRALAELIGPYGMKALNENLMWHIANQVQELKKLVILNKEVLLSMRTNFDKPDQMKELFKKLQQVDSVLSRMQIIGVILCFRQLAQEALADILDNRIPFLMSSIADFKHHVPNGDTMLVNEMSSAAGHPCEVDPALVNVLRSHKNEVPDEEFIITCLLMVFVAVSIPKLARMDNTVYKPAYGAHANNSHCLAQAVNTLFAALFTYCGRAQDIEERLKEFLALASSSLLRLGRENDKDVIKNRDATYILLHQIVVQSPFLTMDLLEACFPYALIRNAYHTVHKAEQ
;
A
#
# COMPACT_ATOMS: atom_id res chain seq x y z
N MET A 1 27.91 -67.27 -15.30
CA MET A 1 27.63 -66.57 -16.57
C MET A 1 26.92 -65.27 -16.23
N SER A 2 27.66 -64.16 -16.15
CA SER A 2 27.10 -62.83 -15.97
C SER A 2 26.39 -62.41 -17.26
N ARG A 3 25.09 -62.10 -17.21
CA ARG A 3 24.43 -61.41 -18.32
C ARG A 3 25.16 -60.09 -18.54
N ASN A 4 25.65 -59.85 -19.76
CA ASN A 4 26.20 -58.54 -20.13
C ASN A 4 25.07 -57.50 -19.97
N LEU A 5 25.29 -56.50 -19.12
CA LEU A 5 24.36 -55.38 -18.92
C LEU A 5 24.32 -54.54 -20.20
N SER A 6 23.14 -54.39 -20.83
CA SER A 6 22.99 -53.52 -22.01
C SER A 6 22.69 -52.08 -21.59
N PRO A 7 23.48 -51.07 -22.00
CA PRO A 7 23.22 -49.66 -21.72
C PRO A 7 21.82 -49.19 -22.11
N THR A 8 21.30 -49.66 -23.25
CA THR A 8 19.98 -49.25 -23.79
C THR A 8 18.80 -49.73 -22.93
N GLN A 9 19.00 -50.79 -22.15
CA GLN A 9 17.95 -51.36 -21.30
C GLN A 9 18.01 -50.88 -19.84
N GLN A 10 19.08 -50.19 -19.43
CA GLN A 10 19.25 -49.73 -18.04
C GLN A 10 18.49 -48.44 -17.71
N LYS A 11 17.98 -47.73 -18.73
CA LYS A 11 17.17 -46.50 -18.58
C LYS A 11 17.85 -45.43 -17.70
N ILE A 12 19.14 -45.19 -17.96
CA ILE A 12 19.95 -44.29 -17.13
C ILE A 12 19.40 -42.86 -17.15
N ALA A 13 18.99 -42.35 -18.31
CA ALA A 13 18.42 -41.01 -18.44
C ALA A 13 17.14 -40.84 -17.61
N GLU A 14 16.23 -41.82 -17.66
CA GLU A 14 14.99 -41.80 -16.88
C GLU A 14 15.27 -41.93 -15.38
N LYS A 15 16.13 -42.87 -14.98
CA LYS A 15 16.50 -43.05 -13.57
C LYS A 15 17.17 -41.80 -12.99
N LEU A 16 18.09 -41.17 -13.72
CA LEU A 16 18.71 -39.91 -13.29
C LEU A 16 17.67 -38.79 -13.15
N SER A 17 16.74 -38.66 -14.09
CA SER A 17 15.70 -37.64 -14.04
C SER A 17 14.77 -37.82 -12.82
N ILE A 18 14.26 -39.04 -12.63
CA ILE A 18 13.33 -39.37 -11.53
C ILE A 18 14.01 -39.27 -10.17
N LEU A 19 15.25 -39.80 -10.03
CA LEU A 19 15.95 -39.78 -8.75
C LEU A 19 16.40 -38.38 -8.34
N ASN A 20 16.76 -37.51 -9.29
CA ASN A 20 17.07 -36.11 -8.97
C ASN A 20 15.84 -35.37 -8.45
N ASP A 21 14.70 -35.48 -9.13
CA ASP A 21 13.43 -34.92 -8.66
C ASP A 21 13.08 -35.46 -7.25
N ARG A 22 13.14 -36.78 -7.08
CA ARG A 22 12.89 -37.42 -5.78
C ARG A 22 13.86 -36.94 -4.69
N CYS A 23 15.13 -36.71 -5.02
CA CYS A 23 16.10 -36.15 -4.06
C CYS A 23 15.69 -34.75 -3.58
N VAL A 24 15.24 -33.87 -4.48
CA VAL A 24 14.75 -32.53 -4.10
C VAL A 24 13.50 -32.66 -3.22
N GLY A 25 12.55 -33.54 -3.58
CA GLY A 25 11.37 -33.80 -2.78
C GLY A 25 11.69 -34.26 -1.35
N ILE A 26 12.61 -35.23 -1.20
CA ILE A 26 13.02 -35.71 0.13
C ILE A 26 13.86 -34.67 0.88
N LEU A 27 14.72 -33.89 0.20
CA LEU A 27 15.42 -32.75 0.80
C LEU A 27 14.43 -31.77 1.42
N THR A 28 13.34 -31.44 0.72
CA THR A 28 12.26 -30.58 1.23
C THR A 28 11.61 -31.17 2.48
N ARG A 29 11.27 -32.46 2.48
CA ARG A 29 10.67 -33.11 3.65
C ARG A 29 11.62 -33.13 4.86
N ILE A 30 12.88 -33.52 4.66
CA ILE A 30 13.89 -33.58 5.72
C ILE A 30 14.21 -32.17 6.25
N TYR A 31 14.25 -31.17 5.38
CA TYR A 31 14.37 -29.76 5.77
C TYR A 31 13.24 -29.35 6.72
N ASN A 32 11.98 -29.64 6.37
CA ASN A 32 10.84 -29.30 7.22
C ASN A 32 10.86 -30.05 8.55
N ILE A 33 11.25 -31.34 8.57
CA ILE A 33 11.45 -32.09 9.82
C ILE A 33 12.54 -31.43 10.66
N LYS A 34 13.67 -31.04 10.06
CA LYS A 34 14.76 -30.36 10.78
C LYS A 34 14.27 -29.05 11.42
N LYS A 35 13.59 -28.19 10.65
CA LYS A 35 13.06 -26.92 11.16
C LYS A 35 12.03 -27.15 12.27
N ALA A 36 11.11 -28.09 12.07
CA ALA A 36 10.06 -28.41 13.04
C ALA A 36 10.63 -28.97 14.36
N CYS A 37 11.64 -29.84 14.30
CA CYS A 37 12.31 -30.38 15.48
C CYS A 37 13.23 -29.35 16.17
N GLY A 38 13.78 -28.40 15.42
CA GLY A 38 14.65 -27.34 15.94
C GLY A 38 13.90 -26.21 16.66
N ASP A 39 12.64 -25.96 16.30
CA ASP A 39 11.79 -24.96 16.98
C ASP A 39 10.98 -25.58 18.12
N ALA A 40 11.12 -25.02 19.33
CA ALA A 40 10.46 -25.49 20.54
C ALA A 40 8.92 -25.46 20.45
N LYS A 41 8.34 -24.58 19.61
CA LYS A 41 6.88 -24.48 19.44
C LYS A 41 6.31 -25.54 18.51
N SER A 42 7.04 -25.91 17.46
CA SER A 42 6.61 -26.92 16.48
C SER A 42 7.10 -28.33 16.78
N LYS A 43 8.08 -28.48 17.69
CA LYS A 43 8.65 -29.78 18.05
C LYS A 43 7.56 -30.72 18.57
N PRO A 44 7.50 -31.98 18.10
CA PRO A 44 6.52 -32.95 18.59
C PRO A 44 6.52 -33.01 20.13
N ALA A 45 5.33 -32.83 20.73
CA ALA A 45 5.20 -32.65 22.19
C ALA A 45 5.87 -33.76 23.01
N PHE A 46 5.84 -35.00 22.51
CA PHE A 46 6.48 -36.15 23.16
C PHE A 46 7.99 -35.98 23.37
N LEU A 47 8.68 -35.26 22.47
CA LEU A 47 10.13 -35.03 22.57
C LEU A 47 10.49 -33.97 23.64
N SER A 48 9.51 -33.17 24.06
CA SER A 48 9.67 -32.12 25.06
C SER A 48 8.99 -32.46 26.40
N ASP A 49 8.31 -33.61 26.47
CA ASP A 49 7.60 -34.06 27.68
C ASP A 49 8.60 -34.57 28.74
N LYS A 50 8.61 -33.90 29.89
CA LYS A 50 9.44 -34.27 31.05
C LYS A 50 9.16 -35.69 31.54
N SER A 51 7.94 -36.20 31.38
CA SER A 51 7.58 -37.56 31.77
C SER A 51 8.25 -38.63 30.90
N LEU A 52 8.56 -38.29 29.64
CA LEU A 52 9.17 -39.18 28.65
C LEU A 52 10.69 -38.98 28.51
N GLU A 53 11.26 -37.95 29.13
CA GLU A 53 12.68 -37.59 28.99
C GLU A 53 13.64 -38.75 29.35
N SER A 54 13.34 -39.50 30.41
CA SER A 54 14.16 -40.65 30.83
C SER A 54 14.11 -41.79 29.81
N CYS A 55 12.93 -42.06 29.23
CA CYS A 55 12.74 -43.03 28.15
C CYS A 55 13.48 -42.60 26.87
N ILE A 56 13.38 -41.33 26.51
CA ILE A 56 14.06 -40.78 25.32
C ILE A 56 15.59 -40.89 25.45
N LYS A 57 16.14 -40.51 26.62
CA LYS A 57 17.58 -40.68 26.88
C LYS A 57 18.01 -42.15 26.80
N HIS A 58 17.19 -43.07 27.30
CA HIS A 58 17.46 -44.50 27.20
C HIS A 58 17.47 -44.98 25.73
N ILE A 59 16.45 -44.60 24.96
CA ILE A 59 16.31 -44.90 23.54
C ILE A 59 17.53 -44.39 22.76
N VAL A 60 17.87 -43.11 22.90
CA VAL A 60 18.98 -42.49 22.17
C VAL A 60 20.33 -43.15 22.52
N ARG A 61 20.54 -43.50 23.79
CA ARG A 61 21.78 -44.16 24.24
C ARG A 61 21.91 -45.60 23.71
N LYS A 62 20.80 -46.31 23.56
CA LYS A 62 20.76 -47.71 23.12
C LYS A 62 20.52 -47.87 21.61
N PHE A 63 20.22 -46.79 20.90
CA PHE A 63 19.92 -46.79 19.48
C PHE A 63 21.05 -47.46 18.67
N PRO A 64 20.73 -48.37 17.71
CA PRO A 64 19.40 -48.81 17.29
C PRO A 64 18.82 -50.00 18.09
N ASN A 65 19.58 -50.59 19.02
CA ASN A 65 19.21 -51.79 19.77
C ASN A 65 18.39 -51.45 21.04
N ILE A 66 17.13 -51.11 20.86
CA ILE A 66 16.21 -50.66 21.93
C ILE A 66 15.48 -51.85 22.56
N ASP A 67 15.41 -51.91 23.90
CA ASP A 67 14.59 -52.90 24.63
C ASP A 67 13.24 -52.29 25.03
N SER A 68 12.19 -52.59 24.26
CA SER A 68 10.83 -52.08 24.42
C SER A 68 10.20 -52.41 25.79
N LYS A 69 10.60 -53.53 26.42
CA LYS A 69 10.07 -53.99 27.72
C LYS A 69 10.46 -53.10 28.89
N SER A 70 11.52 -52.31 28.73
CA SER A 70 12.05 -51.40 29.75
C SER A 70 11.36 -50.02 29.77
N LEU A 71 10.45 -49.74 28.83
CA LEU A 71 9.89 -48.42 28.56
C LEU A 71 8.42 -48.27 29.03
N GLN A 72 8.16 -48.55 30.30
CA GLN A 72 6.78 -48.57 30.86
C GLN A 72 6.00 -47.26 30.69
N ALA A 73 6.68 -46.10 30.70
CA ALA A 73 6.05 -44.79 30.54
C ALA A 73 5.40 -44.59 29.14
N LEU A 74 5.81 -45.35 28.13
CA LEU A 74 5.24 -45.28 26.77
C LEU A 74 3.89 -46.01 26.65
N THR A 75 3.54 -46.87 27.61
CA THR A 75 2.38 -47.76 27.53
C THR A 75 1.07 -47.02 27.28
N ASN A 76 0.88 -45.87 27.94
CA ASN A 76 -0.36 -45.10 27.90
C ASN A 76 -0.45 -44.15 26.71
N VAL A 77 0.67 -43.85 26.04
CA VAL A 77 0.78 -42.86 24.95
C VAL A 77 1.22 -43.47 23.60
N ARG A 78 1.46 -44.79 23.55
CA ARG A 78 1.99 -45.52 22.38
C ARG A 78 1.21 -45.26 21.08
N THR A 79 -0.12 -45.26 21.13
CA THR A 79 -0.96 -45.05 19.94
C THR A 79 -0.82 -43.63 19.41
N ASP A 80 -0.73 -42.64 20.31
CA ASP A 80 -0.58 -41.24 19.93
C ASP A 80 0.83 -40.95 19.38
N ILE A 81 1.86 -41.58 19.96
CA ILE A 81 3.24 -41.52 19.44
C ILE A 81 3.29 -42.09 18.02
N MET A 82 2.71 -43.26 17.77
CA MET A 82 2.65 -43.85 16.43
C MET A 82 1.95 -42.92 15.46
N LYS A 83 0.77 -42.40 15.81
CA LYS A 83 0.01 -41.50 14.94
C LYS A 83 0.80 -40.23 14.61
N SER A 84 1.37 -39.58 15.63
CA SER A 84 2.03 -38.28 15.48
C SER A 84 3.41 -38.34 14.83
N LEU A 85 4.19 -39.41 15.06
CA LEU A 85 5.55 -39.53 14.50
C LEU A 85 5.58 -40.32 13.19
N SER A 86 4.47 -40.93 12.77
CA SER A 86 4.37 -41.73 11.53
C SER A 86 4.93 -40.99 10.30
N LEU A 87 4.52 -39.75 10.09
CA LEU A 87 4.95 -38.94 8.95
C LEU A 87 6.47 -38.76 8.92
N TYR A 88 7.08 -38.52 10.07
CA TYR A 88 8.53 -38.33 10.19
C TYR A 88 9.25 -39.66 9.97
N TYR A 89 8.77 -40.73 10.63
CA TYR A 89 9.33 -42.07 10.49
C TYR A 89 9.37 -42.53 9.03
N TYR A 90 8.23 -42.49 8.33
CA TYR A 90 8.16 -42.94 6.94
C TYR A 90 8.88 -42.01 5.97
N THR A 91 9.07 -40.72 6.30
CA THR A 91 9.97 -39.85 5.52
C THR A 91 11.43 -40.33 5.60
N PHE A 92 11.88 -40.84 6.75
CA PHE A 92 13.21 -41.44 6.86
C PHE A 92 13.29 -42.82 6.20
N VAL A 93 12.19 -43.58 6.13
CA VAL A 93 12.11 -44.81 5.32
C VAL A 93 12.22 -44.49 3.83
N ASP A 94 11.50 -43.48 3.33
CA ASP A 94 11.61 -43.01 1.95
C ASP A 94 13.05 -42.59 1.60
N LEU A 95 13.75 -41.98 2.56
CA LEU A 95 15.17 -41.64 2.41
C LEU A 95 16.06 -42.89 2.31
N LEU A 96 15.78 -43.94 3.10
CA LEU A 96 16.49 -45.22 3.01
C LEU A 96 16.30 -45.86 1.64
N ASP A 97 15.06 -45.89 1.14
CA ASP A 97 14.76 -46.45 -0.18
C ASP A 97 15.43 -45.62 -1.28
N LEU A 98 15.37 -44.29 -1.21
CA LEU A 98 16.06 -43.40 -2.14
C LEU A 98 17.57 -43.66 -2.15
N LYS A 99 18.19 -43.81 -0.97
CA LYS A 99 19.61 -44.16 -0.83
C LYS A 99 19.94 -45.43 -1.61
N ASP A 100 19.13 -46.48 -1.46
CA ASP A 100 19.36 -47.75 -2.14
C ASP A 100 19.27 -47.63 -3.66
N HIS A 101 18.29 -46.90 -4.18
CA HIS A 101 18.15 -46.67 -5.63
C HIS A 101 19.30 -45.83 -6.20
N VAL A 102 19.80 -44.85 -5.44
CA VAL A 102 20.98 -44.07 -5.83
C VAL A 102 22.22 -44.96 -5.88
N SER A 103 22.50 -45.73 -4.82
CA SER A 103 23.63 -46.66 -4.79
C SER A 103 23.55 -47.70 -5.91
N GLU A 104 22.35 -48.22 -6.21
CA GLU A 104 22.11 -49.14 -7.33
C GLU A 104 22.44 -48.49 -8.67
N LEU A 105 21.93 -47.28 -8.93
CA LEU A 105 22.19 -46.56 -10.19
C LEU A 105 23.68 -46.27 -10.39
N LEU A 106 24.38 -45.80 -9.35
CA LEU A 106 25.82 -45.54 -9.41
C LEU A 106 26.58 -46.84 -9.75
N THR A 107 26.22 -47.94 -9.10
CA THR A 107 26.82 -49.27 -9.37
C THR A 107 26.56 -49.73 -10.81
N ILE A 108 25.36 -49.51 -11.34
CA ILE A 108 25.03 -49.82 -12.74
C ILE A 108 25.89 -48.97 -13.69
N MET A 109 26.03 -47.67 -13.44
CA MET A 109 26.84 -46.78 -14.27
C MET A 109 28.33 -47.19 -14.29
N ASP A 110 28.87 -47.66 -13.16
CA ASP A 110 30.23 -48.20 -13.11
C ASP A 110 30.36 -49.52 -13.86
N ALA A 111 29.40 -50.42 -13.71
CA ALA A 111 29.37 -51.69 -14.42
C ALA A 111 29.27 -51.52 -15.94
N LEU A 112 28.65 -50.43 -16.40
CA LEU A 112 28.59 -50.02 -17.81
C LEU A 112 29.84 -49.26 -18.28
N ALA A 113 30.79 -48.98 -17.39
CA ALA A 113 32.01 -48.20 -17.64
C ALA A 113 31.75 -46.83 -18.29
N MET A 114 30.72 -46.11 -17.84
CA MET A 114 30.27 -44.84 -18.46
C MET A 114 31.23 -43.65 -18.28
N ALA A 115 32.42 -43.84 -17.73
CA ALA A 115 33.35 -42.75 -17.42
C ALA A 115 33.70 -41.92 -18.67
N ASP A 116 33.88 -42.59 -19.82
CA ASP A 116 34.22 -41.91 -21.06
C ASP A 116 33.04 -41.14 -21.66
N SER A 117 31.81 -41.41 -21.22
CA SER A 117 30.58 -40.71 -21.64
C SER A 117 30.27 -39.49 -20.79
N LEU A 118 30.99 -39.21 -19.69
CA LEU A 118 30.75 -38.04 -18.83
C LEU A 118 31.68 -36.89 -19.21
N ASP A 119 31.14 -35.86 -19.85
CA ASP A 119 31.83 -34.61 -20.17
C ASP A 119 30.78 -33.49 -20.31
N ILE A 120 30.83 -32.49 -19.43
CA ILE A 120 29.81 -31.42 -19.38
C ILE A 120 29.70 -30.64 -20.70
N ASN A 121 30.79 -30.60 -21.49
CA ASN A 121 30.85 -29.86 -22.75
C ASN A 121 30.31 -30.68 -23.94
N VAL A 122 30.03 -31.97 -23.73
CA VAL A 122 29.57 -32.90 -24.76
C VAL A 122 28.22 -33.47 -24.34
N SER A 123 28.21 -34.34 -23.34
CA SER A 123 27.03 -34.98 -22.76
C SER A 123 26.50 -34.16 -21.57
N TYR A 124 25.99 -32.98 -21.87
CA TYR A 124 25.56 -32.01 -20.86
C TYR A 124 24.53 -32.59 -19.89
N ASP A 125 23.40 -33.12 -20.37
CA ASP A 125 22.30 -33.59 -19.51
C ASP A 125 22.71 -34.81 -18.67
N LEU A 126 23.49 -35.72 -19.24
CA LEU A 126 24.01 -36.89 -18.53
C LEU A 126 25.01 -36.51 -17.45
N THR A 127 25.95 -35.63 -17.77
CA THR A 127 26.98 -35.20 -16.81
C THR A 127 26.38 -34.34 -15.70
N LYS A 128 25.50 -33.39 -16.06
CA LYS A 128 24.74 -32.57 -15.11
C LYS A 128 23.86 -33.46 -14.22
N GLY A 129 23.05 -34.34 -14.80
CA GLY A 129 22.16 -35.22 -14.05
C GLY A 129 22.90 -36.14 -13.08
N TYR A 130 24.08 -36.64 -13.47
CA TYR A 130 24.96 -37.40 -12.59
C TYR A 130 25.52 -36.55 -11.43
N LEU A 131 26.10 -35.38 -11.72
CA LEU A 131 26.69 -34.50 -10.70
C LEU A 131 25.63 -33.93 -9.74
N ASP A 132 24.46 -33.58 -10.25
CA ASP A 132 23.30 -33.18 -9.44
C ASP A 132 22.87 -34.31 -8.50
N LEU A 133 22.75 -35.54 -9.00
CA LEU A 133 22.32 -36.67 -8.16
C LEU A 133 23.33 -36.92 -7.03
N VAL A 134 24.62 -36.94 -7.37
CA VAL A 134 25.69 -37.13 -6.40
C VAL A 134 25.67 -36.02 -5.34
N THR A 135 25.60 -34.75 -5.76
CA THR A 135 25.64 -33.65 -4.79
C THR A 135 24.36 -33.51 -3.98
N ASN A 136 23.19 -33.75 -4.56
CA ASN A 136 21.92 -33.78 -3.84
C ASN A 136 21.90 -34.91 -2.81
N TYR A 137 22.42 -36.09 -3.16
CA TYR A 137 22.57 -37.22 -2.24
C TYR A 137 23.50 -36.88 -1.06
N VAL A 138 24.68 -36.30 -1.33
CA VAL A 138 25.60 -35.84 -0.27
C VAL A 138 24.94 -34.82 0.63
N THR A 139 24.28 -33.83 0.03
CA THR A 139 23.58 -32.76 0.75
C THR A 139 22.51 -33.31 1.66
N LEU A 140 21.73 -34.27 1.16
CA LEU A 140 20.65 -34.93 1.89
C LEU A 140 21.18 -35.71 3.09
N MET A 141 22.30 -36.42 2.93
CA MET A 141 22.93 -37.16 4.03
C MET A 141 23.58 -36.24 5.07
N ILE A 142 24.14 -35.10 4.66
CA ILE A 142 24.63 -34.07 5.58
C ILE A 142 23.46 -33.45 6.35
N LEU A 143 22.37 -33.11 5.66
CA LEU A 143 21.17 -32.52 6.27
C LEU A 143 20.52 -33.49 7.26
N LEU A 144 20.44 -34.78 6.92
CA LEU A 144 20.00 -35.85 7.81
C LEU A 144 20.79 -35.85 9.13
N SER A 145 22.12 -35.75 9.08
CA SER A 145 22.94 -35.76 10.30
C SER A 145 22.70 -34.54 11.23
N ARG A 146 22.13 -33.47 10.68
CA ARG A 146 21.79 -32.24 11.42
C ARG A 146 20.41 -32.26 12.06
N VAL A 147 19.62 -33.32 11.84
CA VAL A 147 18.38 -33.53 12.60
C VAL A 147 18.76 -34.16 13.94
N GLU A 148 18.89 -33.34 14.99
CA GLU A 148 19.38 -33.78 16.31
C GLU A 148 18.51 -34.89 16.92
N ASP A 149 17.18 -34.72 16.89
CA ASP A 149 16.23 -35.66 17.50
C ASP A 149 15.96 -36.93 16.65
N ARG A 150 16.65 -37.14 15.51
CA ARG A 150 16.35 -38.26 14.60
C ARG A 150 16.36 -39.64 15.28
N LYS A 151 17.32 -39.90 16.19
CA LYS A 151 17.41 -41.15 16.96
C LYS A 151 16.23 -41.30 17.91
N ALA A 152 15.79 -40.20 18.53
CA ALA A 152 14.63 -40.19 19.41
C ALA A 152 13.32 -40.42 18.66
N VAL A 153 13.10 -39.72 17.54
CA VAL A 153 11.89 -39.87 16.71
C VAL A 153 11.74 -41.31 16.22
N LEU A 154 12.79 -41.87 15.62
CA LEU A 154 12.76 -43.22 15.07
C LEU A 154 12.63 -44.28 16.15
N GLY A 155 13.36 -44.13 17.25
CA GLY A 155 13.32 -45.08 18.36
C GLY A 155 12.00 -45.07 19.14
N LEU A 156 11.39 -43.90 19.37
CA LEU A 156 10.07 -43.79 19.99
C LEU A 156 8.98 -44.42 19.12
N PHE A 157 8.99 -44.13 17.82
CA PHE A 157 8.02 -44.72 16.90
C PHE A 157 8.14 -46.24 16.87
N ASN A 158 9.36 -46.78 16.71
CA ASN A 158 9.57 -48.23 16.68
C ASN A 158 9.19 -48.91 18.00
N ALA A 159 9.57 -48.33 19.15
CA ALA A 159 9.19 -48.87 20.46
C ALA A 159 7.67 -48.88 20.64
N ALA A 160 6.98 -47.80 20.25
CA ALA A 160 5.53 -47.73 20.32
C ALA A 160 4.85 -48.73 19.36
N HIS A 161 5.38 -48.89 18.14
CA HIS A 161 4.93 -49.86 17.16
C HIS A 161 5.05 -51.29 17.68
N GLU A 162 6.19 -51.65 18.28
CA GLU A 162 6.42 -52.96 18.88
C GLU A 162 5.46 -53.25 20.04
N MET A 163 5.17 -52.26 20.89
CA MET A 163 4.23 -52.40 22.00
C MET A 163 2.77 -52.56 21.53
N VAL A 164 2.41 -52.08 20.34
CA VAL A 164 1.05 -52.20 19.78
C VAL A 164 0.91 -53.49 18.95
N ASN A 165 1.91 -53.81 18.13
CA ASN A 165 1.85 -54.88 17.13
C ASN A 165 2.59 -56.16 17.54
N ASN A 166 3.22 -56.19 18.71
CA ASN A 166 4.10 -57.26 19.21
C ASN A 166 5.34 -57.53 18.34
N GLN A 167 5.62 -56.68 17.34
CA GLN A 167 6.82 -56.70 16.51
C GLN A 167 7.25 -55.28 16.14
N GLY A 168 8.56 -55.05 16.06
CA GLY A 168 9.11 -53.80 15.54
C GLY A 168 8.74 -53.58 14.07
N ASP A 169 8.89 -52.34 13.59
CA ASP A 169 8.66 -52.04 12.18
C ASP A 169 9.72 -52.78 11.30
N PRO A 170 9.33 -53.42 10.18
CA PRO A 170 10.25 -54.17 9.34
C PRO A 170 11.43 -53.36 8.78
N SER A 171 11.25 -52.05 8.60
CA SER A 171 12.26 -51.14 8.05
C SER A 171 13.25 -50.68 9.12
N PHE A 172 12.88 -50.72 10.40
CA PHE A 172 13.67 -50.16 11.50
C PHE A 172 15.10 -50.73 11.62
N PRO A 173 15.36 -52.04 11.46
CA PRO A 173 16.74 -52.54 11.58
C PRO A 173 17.70 -51.92 10.56
N ARG A 174 17.26 -51.80 9.29
CA ARG A 174 18.04 -51.19 8.21
C ARG A 174 18.13 -49.68 8.38
N LEU A 175 17.02 -49.05 8.76
CA LEU A 175 16.94 -47.61 8.97
C LEU A 175 17.82 -47.16 10.14
N GLY A 176 17.75 -47.86 11.28
CA GLY A 176 18.58 -47.62 12.45
C GLY A 176 20.07 -47.76 12.14
N GLN A 177 20.44 -48.77 11.35
CA GLN A 177 21.82 -48.93 10.88
C GLN A 177 22.27 -47.77 9.98
N MET A 178 21.43 -47.34 9.02
CA MET A 178 21.73 -46.18 8.18
C MET A 178 22.00 -44.92 9.01
N ILE A 179 21.19 -44.66 10.04
CA ILE A 179 21.35 -43.49 10.91
C ILE A 179 22.68 -43.53 11.69
N MET A 180 23.15 -44.72 12.07
CA MET A 180 24.45 -44.91 12.73
C MET A 180 25.61 -44.74 11.74
N ASP A 181 25.52 -45.36 10.56
CA ASP A 181 26.54 -45.27 9.51
C ASP A 181 26.79 -43.81 9.10
N TYR A 182 25.71 -43.02 9.01
CA TYR A 182 25.75 -41.61 8.58
C TYR A 182 25.84 -40.61 9.76
N GLU A 183 26.28 -41.05 10.94
CA GLU A 183 26.57 -40.12 12.06
C GLU A 183 27.76 -39.21 11.74
N THR A 184 28.71 -39.68 10.92
CA THR A 184 29.77 -38.87 10.30
C THR A 184 29.65 -38.95 8.77
N PRO A 185 28.73 -38.18 8.14
CA PRO A 185 28.32 -38.40 6.75
C PRO A 185 29.48 -38.43 5.76
N LEU A 186 30.40 -37.45 5.83
CA LEU A 186 31.47 -37.35 4.84
C LEU A 186 32.43 -38.54 4.88
N ARG A 187 32.64 -39.15 6.04
CA ARG A 187 33.45 -40.36 6.17
C ARG A 187 32.77 -41.54 5.47
N LYS A 188 31.51 -41.78 5.80
CA LYS A 188 30.73 -42.88 5.20
C LYS A 188 30.56 -42.70 3.69
N LEU A 189 30.25 -41.47 3.25
CA LEU A 189 30.12 -41.12 1.84
C LEU A 189 31.43 -41.34 1.08
N ASN A 190 32.58 -40.94 1.64
CA ASN A 190 33.85 -41.24 1.00
C ASN A 190 34.11 -42.75 0.87
N GLU A 191 33.80 -43.54 1.90
CA GLU A 191 33.94 -45.00 1.87
C GLU A 191 33.03 -45.63 0.78
N GLU A 192 31.79 -45.14 0.65
CA GLU A 192 30.81 -45.58 -0.35
C GLU A 192 31.21 -45.20 -1.79
N PHE A 193 31.87 -44.05 -1.97
CA PHE A 193 32.26 -43.55 -3.29
C PHE A 193 33.61 -44.03 -3.81
N VAL A 194 34.36 -44.83 -3.03
CA VAL A 194 35.61 -45.48 -3.50
C VAL A 194 35.40 -46.25 -4.82
N PRO A 195 34.43 -47.18 -4.96
CA PRO A 195 34.19 -47.89 -6.22
C PRO A 195 33.77 -46.95 -7.37
N HIS A 196 33.07 -45.87 -7.05
CA HIS A 196 32.53 -44.90 -8.02
C HIS A 196 33.55 -43.82 -8.43
N GLY A 197 34.78 -43.89 -7.90
CA GLY A 197 35.71 -42.76 -7.96
C GLY A 197 36.22 -42.42 -9.37
N LYS A 198 36.23 -43.39 -10.29
CA LYS A 198 36.61 -43.16 -11.69
C LYS A 198 35.56 -42.31 -12.42
N LEU A 199 34.27 -42.66 -12.29
CA LEU A 199 33.16 -41.90 -12.89
C LEU A 199 33.19 -40.45 -12.41
N LEU A 200 33.19 -40.26 -11.10
CA LEU A 200 33.15 -38.93 -10.48
C LEU A 200 34.40 -38.10 -10.85
N SER A 201 35.58 -38.72 -10.90
CA SER A 201 36.80 -38.02 -11.30
C SER A 201 36.70 -37.49 -12.72
N VAL A 202 36.17 -38.25 -13.69
CA VAL A 202 36.09 -37.81 -15.08
C VAL A 202 35.04 -36.71 -15.24
N ALA A 203 33.86 -36.86 -14.63
CA ALA A 203 32.82 -35.83 -14.64
C ALA A 203 33.34 -34.49 -14.09
N LEU A 204 34.01 -34.49 -12.93
CA LEU A 204 34.58 -33.27 -12.35
C LEU A 204 35.73 -32.70 -13.19
N SER A 205 36.52 -33.54 -13.85
CA SER A 205 37.62 -33.08 -14.70
C SER A 205 37.13 -32.28 -15.92
N SER A 206 35.92 -32.54 -16.40
CA SER A 206 35.30 -31.76 -17.49
C SER A 206 35.02 -30.30 -17.12
N LEU A 207 35.00 -29.98 -15.81
CA LEU A 207 34.79 -28.63 -15.29
C LEU A 207 36.07 -27.78 -15.24
N TRP A 208 37.27 -28.37 -15.41
CA TRP A 208 38.56 -27.69 -15.23
C TRP A 208 38.75 -26.47 -16.12
N VAL A 209 38.14 -26.45 -17.31
CA VAL A 209 38.19 -25.31 -18.24
C VAL A 209 36.95 -24.43 -18.09
N LEU A 210 35.77 -25.05 -17.93
CA LEU A 210 34.50 -24.33 -17.90
C LEU A 210 34.35 -23.47 -16.65
N TYR A 211 34.63 -24.01 -15.46
CA TYR A 211 34.43 -23.29 -14.20
C TYR A 211 35.31 -22.03 -14.10
N PRO A 212 36.63 -22.08 -14.37
CA PRO A 212 37.45 -20.86 -14.35
C PRO A 212 37.02 -19.81 -15.38
N ARG A 213 36.57 -20.24 -16.58
CA ARG A 213 36.06 -19.34 -17.63
C ARG A 213 34.76 -18.63 -17.22
N ARG A 214 33.90 -19.29 -16.44
CA ARG A 214 32.66 -18.69 -15.93
C ARG A 214 32.88 -17.88 -14.65
N ASN A 215 33.89 -18.24 -13.85
CA ASN A 215 34.22 -17.60 -12.57
C ASN A 215 35.16 -16.39 -12.72
N LEU A 216 34.87 -15.48 -13.67
CA LEU A 216 35.70 -14.30 -13.93
C LEU A 216 35.37 -13.13 -13.01
N ARG A 217 36.33 -12.23 -12.83
CA ARG A 217 36.14 -10.99 -12.06
C ARG A 217 35.45 -9.91 -12.90
N ALA A 218 34.88 -8.91 -12.24
CA ALA A 218 34.14 -7.83 -12.91
C ALA A 218 35.00 -6.97 -13.86
N ASP A 219 36.29 -6.79 -13.58
CA ASP A 219 37.26 -6.16 -14.49
C ASP A 219 37.46 -6.96 -15.78
N GLN A 220 37.50 -8.29 -15.68
CA GLN A 220 37.59 -9.19 -16.83
C GLN A 220 36.28 -9.17 -17.65
N TRP A 221 35.12 -9.13 -16.99
CA TRP A 221 33.83 -8.94 -17.68
C TRP A 221 33.77 -7.60 -18.42
N ARG A 222 34.28 -6.52 -17.81
CA ARG A 222 34.40 -5.20 -18.47
C ARG A 222 35.31 -5.26 -19.69
N ALA A 223 36.47 -5.90 -19.57
CA ALA A 223 37.41 -6.05 -20.68
C ALA A 223 36.82 -6.86 -21.84
N ALA A 224 35.99 -7.87 -21.53
CA ALA A 224 35.29 -8.68 -22.52
C ALA A 224 33.96 -8.06 -23.01
N GLN A 225 33.54 -6.92 -22.46
CA GLN A 225 32.23 -6.30 -22.71
C GLN A 225 31.05 -7.29 -22.58
N MET A 226 31.10 -8.13 -21.54
CA MET A 226 30.17 -9.24 -21.34
C MET A 226 28.70 -8.76 -21.28
N LEU A 227 27.78 -9.44 -21.99
CA LEU A 227 26.35 -9.13 -22.16
C LEU A 227 26.03 -7.91 -23.02
N SER A 228 27.00 -7.11 -23.44
CA SER A 228 26.69 -5.91 -24.21
C SER A 228 26.22 -6.25 -25.63
N LEU A 229 25.08 -5.68 -26.02
CA LEU A 229 24.53 -5.82 -27.37
C LEU A 229 25.09 -4.77 -28.34
N VAL A 230 25.69 -3.69 -27.82
CA VAL A 230 26.15 -2.53 -28.59
C VAL A 230 27.67 -2.47 -28.74
N SER A 231 28.40 -3.41 -28.13
CA SER A 231 29.86 -3.54 -28.29
C SER A 231 30.26 -3.70 -29.75
N THR A 232 29.49 -4.49 -30.51
CA THR A 232 29.67 -4.70 -31.95
C THR A 232 28.33 -4.54 -32.69
N PRO A 233 27.92 -3.30 -33.03
CA PRO A 233 26.59 -3.02 -33.58
C PRO A 233 26.26 -3.78 -34.87
N SER A 234 27.28 -4.10 -35.69
CA SER A 234 27.11 -4.88 -36.92
C SER A 234 26.68 -6.33 -36.69
N GLN A 235 26.83 -6.86 -35.46
CA GLN A 235 26.45 -8.22 -35.08
C GLN A 235 25.13 -8.28 -34.29
N LEU A 236 24.38 -7.17 -34.22
CA LEU A 236 23.15 -7.09 -33.45
C LEU A 236 22.09 -8.10 -33.92
N LEU A 237 22.01 -8.38 -35.22
CA LEU A 237 21.08 -9.36 -35.79
C LEU A 237 21.61 -10.80 -35.76
N ASN A 238 22.90 -10.99 -35.51
CA ASN A 238 23.49 -12.33 -35.50
C ASN A 238 23.03 -13.10 -34.26
N PRO A 239 22.67 -14.39 -34.38
CA PRO A 239 22.33 -15.19 -33.22
C PRO A 239 23.53 -15.32 -32.28
N ALA A 240 23.33 -15.08 -30.99
CA ALA A 240 24.31 -15.38 -29.96
C ALA A 240 24.35 -16.90 -29.76
N GLN A 241 25.47 -17.53 -30.12
CA GLN A 241 25.65 -18.98 -30.08
C GLN A 241 27.06 -19.36 -29.66
N THR A 242 27.19 -20.53 -29.05
CA THR A 242 28.45 -21.15 -28.62
C THR A 242 28.35 -22.66 -28.77
N ASP A 243 29.48 -23.36 -28.88
CA ASP A 243 29.49 -24.83 -29.00
C ASP A 243 29.01 -25.54 -27.72
N VAL A 244 28.89 -24.80 -26.62
CA VAL A 244 28.49 -25.27 -25.29
C VAL A 244 27.32 -24.43 -24.72
N MET A 245 26.33 -24.11 -25.56
CA MET A 245 25.12 -23.34 -25.22
C MET A 245 24.61 -23.52 -23.77
N PRO A 246 24.27 -24.74 -23.31
CA PRO A 246 23.70 -24.93 -21.98
C PRO A 246 24.68 -24.63 -20.83
N CYS A 247 25.98 -24.67 -21.10
CA CYS A 247 27.02 -24.31 -20.14
C CYS A 247 27.17 -22.80 -19.92
N GLU A 248 26.63 -21.95 -20.81
CA GLU A 248 26.78 -20.50 -20.71
C GLU A 248 25.87 -19.90 -19.62
N TYR A 249 24.71 -20.51 -19.37
CA TYR A 249 23.76 -20.09 -18.33
C TYR A 249 23.67 -21.09 -17.16
N LEU A 250 24.43 -22.18 -17.18
CA LEU A 250 24.57 -23.08 -16.02
C LEU A 250 25.01 -22.28 -14.78
N SER A 251 24.32 -22.50 -13.67
CA SER A 251 24.57 -21.84 -12.38
C SER A 251 26.01 -22.04 -11.91
N LEU A 252 26.69 -20.94 -11.63
CA LEU A 252 28.03 -20.96 -11.04
C LEU A 252 27.99 -21.54 -9.62
N ASP A 253 26.92 -21.28 -8.87
CA ASP A 253 26.69 -21.81 -7.52
C ASP A 253 26.56 -23.34 -7.54
N THR A 254 25.87 -23.88 -8.53
CA THR A 254 25.74 -25.33 -8.73
C THR A 254 27.09 -25.97 -9.06
N MET A 255 27.87 -25.38 -9.97
CA MET A 255 29.20 -25.87 -10.32
C MET A 255 30.16 -25.84 -9.12
N GLU A 256 30.13 -24.76 -8.32
CA GLU A 256 30.91 -24.63 -7.09
C GLU A 256 30.58 -25.77 -6.11
N ARG A 257 29.29 -26.09 -5.93
CA ARG A 257 28.85 -27.20 -5.07
C ARG A 257 29.30 -28.57 -5.61
N TRP A 258 29.22 -28.80 -6.91
CA TRP A 258 29.75 -30.02 -7.55
C TRP A 258 31.23 -30.21 -7.27
N ILE A 259 32.03 -29.16 -7.45
CA ILE A 259 33.49 -29.19 -7.24
C ILE A 259 33.82 -29.41 -5.77
N ILE A 260 33.24 -28.63 -4.86
CA ILE A 260 33.55 -28.70 -3.43
C ILE A 260 33.15 -30.04 -2.84
N LEU A 261 31.90 -30.48 -3.03
CA LEU A 261 31.42 -31.73 -2.44
C LEU A 261 31.97 -32.96 -3.17
N GLY A 262 32.04 -32.93 -4.51
CA GLY A 262 32.48 -34.05 -5.32
C GLY A 262 33.92 -34.46 -5.02
N TYR A 263 34.87 -33.52 -4.94
CA TYR A 263 36.26 -33.85 -4.60
C TYR A 263 36.43 -34.39 -3.17
N MET A 264 35.51 -34.08 -2.26
CA MET A 264 35.55 -34.64 -0.90
C MET A 264 35.09 -36.09 -0.82
N LEU A 265 34.35 -36.57 -1.82
CA LEU A 265 34.05 -37.99 -1.97
C LEU A 265 35.26 -38.78 -2.47
N ILE A 266 36.13 -38.15 -3.26
CA ILE A 266 37.29 -38.78 -3.91
C ILE A 266 38.59 -37.99 -3.69
N PRO A 267 39.00 -37.71 -2.43
CA PRO A 267 40.06 -36.76 -2.12
C PRO A 267 41.44 -37.18 -2.62
N GLN A 268 41.64 -38.47 -2.95
CA GLN A 268 42.89 -38.96 -3.56
C GLN A 268 43.17 -38.32 -4.93
N THR A 269 42.14 -37.86 -5.64
CA THR A 269 42.30 -37.19 -6.95
C THR A 269 42.91 -35.79 -6.86
N LEU A 270 42.90 -35.17 -5.67
CA LEU A 270 43.53 -33.87 -5.40
C LEU A 270 45.07 -33.92 -5.44
N GLN A 271 45.66 -35.09 -5.67
CA GLN A 271 47.08 -35.21 -6.03
C GLN A 271 47.36 -34.65 -7.43
N LYS A 272 46.36 -34.61 -8.33
CA LYS A 272 46.48 -33.98 -9.65
C LYS A 272 46.40 -32.46 -9.50
N GLN A 273 47.38 -31.76 -10.10
CA GLN A 273 47.48 -30.30 -9.99
C GLN A 273 46.23 -29.56 -10.49
N ALA A 274 45.71 -29.93 -11.67
CA ALA A 274 44.49 -29.30 -12.22
C ALA A 274 43.25 -29.49 -11.34
N ALA A 275 43.12 -30.65 -10.68
CA ALA A 275 42.02 -30.92 -9.73
C ALA A 275 42.16 -30.04 -8.48
N LEU A 276 43.38 -29.93 -7.95
CA LEU A 276 43.68 -29.10 -6.78
C LEU A 276 43.42 -27.61 -7.07
N GLU A 277 43.84 -27.11 -8.22
CA GLU A 277 43.63 -25.71 -8.62
C GLU A 277 42.15 -25.37 -8.76
N CYS A 278 41.38 -26.21 -9.47
CA CYS A 278 39.93 -26.02 -9.63
C CYS A 278 39.21 -26.06 -8.27
N TRP A 279 39.58 -27.01 -7.40
CA TRP A 279 38.98 -27.15 -6.06
C TRP A 279 39.36 -25.98 -5.14
N ALA A 280 40.62 -25.55 -5.14
CA ALA A 280 41.06 -24.39 -4.38
C ALA A 280 40.36 -23.11 -4.85
N GLN A 281 40.21 -22.91 -6.16
CA GLN A 281 39.47 -21.77 -6.71
C GLN A 281 38.01 -21.75 -6.22
N ALA A 282 37.33 -22.90 -6.19
CA ALA A 282 35.98 -23.00 -5.66
C ALA A 282 35.92 -22.76 -4.14
N LEU A 283 36.96 -23.12 -3.37
CA LEU A 283 37.03 -22.77 -1.95
C LEU A 283 37.37 -21.29 -1.69
N GLN A 284 37.81 -20.55 -2.71
CA GLN A 284 38.21 -19.15 -2.60
C GLN A 284 37.08 -18.16 -2.91
N THR A 285 35.96 -18.62 -3.49
CA THR A 285 34.80 -17.80 -3.87
C THR A 285 33.82 -17.51 -2.74
N GLY A 286 33.91 -18.22 -1.62
CA GLY A 286 33.06 -17.99 -0.46
C GLY A 286 33.50 -18.82 0.74
N TRP A 287 32.87 -18.62 1.89
CA TRP A 287 33.10 -19.45 3.10
C TRP A 287 31.85 -20.23 3.54
N VAL A 288 30.80 -20.17 2.73
CA VAL A 288 29.52 -20.79 2.96
C VAL A 288 28.95 -21.28 1.64
N ILE A 289 28.47 -22.53 1.62
CA ILE A 289 27.69 -23.09 0.52
C ILE A 289 26.30 -23.49 0.98
N THR A 290 25.33 -23.45 0.08
CA THR A 290 23.96 -23.85 0.39
C THR A 290 23.85 -25.38 0.35
N LEU A 291 23.38 -25.96 1.45
CA LEU A 291 22.88 -27.34 1.44
C LEU A 291 21.49 -27.33 0.81
N PHE A 292 20.52 -26.71 1.49
CA PHE A 292 19.16 -26.59 0.98
C PHE A 292 18.48 -25.39 1.60
N ARG A 293 17.93 -24.49 0.77
CA ARG A 293 17.28 -23.24 1.21
C ARG A 293 18.21 -22.38 2.08
N ASP A 294 17.84 -22.06 3.30
CA ASP A 294 18.65 -21.29 4.26
C ASP A 294 19.60 -22.18 5.08
N GLU A 295 19.57 -23.51 4.93
CA GLU A 295 20.54 -24.40 5.57
C GLU A 295 21.86 -24.40 4.80
N VAL A 296 22.93 -24.01 5.50
CA VAL A 296 24.25 -23.83 4.89
C VAL A 296 25.33 -24.72 5.47
N LEU A 297 26.37 -25.00 4.70
CA LEU A 297 27.60 -25.65 5.16
C LEU A 297 28.75 -24.66 5.14
N HIS A 298 29.59 -24.67 6.18
CA HIS A 298 30.89 -24.03 6.18
C HIS A 298 31.93 -25.03 5.67
N PRO A 299 32.26 -25.04 4.36
CA PRO A 299 33.03 -26.11 3.76
C PRO A 299 34.45 -26.19 4.36
N HIS A 300 35.12 -25.07 4.62
CA HIS A 300 36.51 -25.07 5.10
C HIS A 300 36.69 -25.79 6.43
N SER A 301 35.87 -25.47 7.44
CA SER A 301 35.96 -26.10 8.76
C SER A 301 35.53 -27.57 8.72
N TYR A 302 34.48 -27.87 7.95
CA TYR A 302 33.97 -29.23 7.78
C TYR A 302 35.01 -30.14 7.09
N ILE A 303 35.63 -29.64 6.01
CA ILE A 303 36.67 -30.33 5.26
C ILE A 303 37.94 -30.47 6.09
N GLN A 304 38.39 -29.40 6.76
CA GLN A 304 39.57 -29.46 7.63
C GLN A 304 39.42 -30.58 8.68
N SER A 305 38.28 -30.62 9.38
CA SER A 305 38.01 -31.63 10.40
C SER A 305 38.08 -33.05 9.82
N TYR A 306 37.59 -33.23 8.60
CA TYR A 306 37.65 -34.51 7.90
C TYR A 306 39.08 -34.90 7.47
N LEU A 307 39.83 -33.99 6.85
CA LEU A 307 41.20 -34.26 6.39
C LEU A 307 42.16 -34.58 7.54
N GLU A 308 41.97 -33.95 8.71
CA GLU A 308 42.75 -34.24 9.92
C GLU A 308 42.58 -35.68 10.42
N THR A 309 41.45 -36.33 10.13
CA THR A 309 41.26 -37.77 10.44
C THR A 309 42.05 -38.70 9.52
N LYS A 310 42.59 -38.22 8.39
CA LYS A 310 43.30 -39.02 7.38
C LYS A 310 44.77 -38.60 7.26
N LYS A 311 45.67 -39.40 7.81
CA LYS A 311 47.13 -39.14 7.82
C LYS A 311 47.73 -38.81 6.45
N GLU A 312 47.27 -39.46 5.38
CA GLU A 312 47.78 -39.26 4.00
C GLU A 312 47.41 -37.90 3.40
N LEU A 313 46.29 -37.31 3.85
CA LEU A 313 45.72 -36.07 3.30
C LEU A 313 45.90 -34.87 4.24
N SER A 314 46.48 -35.06 5.43
CA SER A 314 46.66 -34.00 6.42
C SER A 314 47.51 -32.82 5.91
N LYS A 315 48.41 -33.08 4.95
CA LYS A 315 49.19 -32.04 4.27
C LYS A 315 48.32 -31.06 3.47
N ARG A 316 47.11 -31.47 3.05
CA ARG A 316 46.15 -30.63 2.32
C ARG A 316 45.34 -29.71 3.21
N THR A 317 45.44 -29.86 4.53
CA THR A 317 44.80 -28.95 5.49
C THR A 317 45.34 -27.52 5.38
N SER A 318 46.60 -27.32 4.94
CA SER A 318 47.13 -25.98 4.66
C SER A 318 46.40 -25.29 3.51
N ASP A 319 46.14 -26.03 2.43
CA ASP A 319 45.52 -25.52 1.20
C ASP A 319 44.09 -25.02 1.51
N VAL A 320 43.37 -25.71 2.40
CA VAL A 320 42.04 -25.31 2.88
C VAL A 320 42.09 -24.06 3.75
N LYS A 321 43.09 -23.95 4.65
CA LYS A 321 43.28 -22.77 5.51
C LYS A 321 43.63 -21.52 4.70
N GLU A 322 44.50 -21.66 3.70
CA GLU A 322 44.86 -20.58 2.78
C GLU A 322 43.65 -20.15 1.95
N SER A 323 42.89 -21.10 1.41
CA SER A 323 41.67 -20.81 0.65
C SER A 323 40.61 -20.10 1.50
N TYR A 324 40.44 -20.49 2.77
CA TYR A 324 39.55 -19.80 3.72
C TYR A 324 40.01 -18.35 3.95
N SER A 325 41.30 -18.14 4.22
CA SER A 325 41.86 -16.79 4.43
C SER A 325 41.67 -15.91 3.19
N HIS A 326 41.87 -16.47 2.00
CA HIS A 326 41.63 -15.76 0.75
C HIS A 326 40.15 -15.43 0.56
N ALA A 327 39.24 -16.39 0.77
CA ALA A 327 37.80 -16.20 0.62
C ALA A 327 37.27 -15.07 1.51
N VAL A 328 37.62 -15.09 2.80
CA VAL A 328 37.17 -14.06 3.75
C VAL A 328 37.73 -12.67 3.41
N THR A 329 38.92 -12.60 2.81
CA THR A 329 39.58 -11.33 2.48
C THR A 329 39.12 -10.72 1.15
N HIS A 330 38.91 -11.54 0.11
CA HIS A 330 38.74 -11.05 -1.26
C HIS A 330 37.35 -11.29 -1.85
N ALA A 331 36.64 -12.34 -1.45
CA ALA A 331 35.35 -12.68 -2.04
C ALA A 331 34.28 -11.58 -1.88
N PRO A 332 34.13 -10.90 -0.72
CA PRO A 332 33.11 -9.86 -0.55
C PRO A 332 33.24 -8.74 -1.57
N LEU A 333 34.46 -8.24 -1.78
CA LEU A 333 34.74 -7.20 -2.76
C LEU A 333 34.53 -7.70 -4.20
N MET A 334 34.96 -8.92 -4.51
CA MET A 334 34.78 -9.52 -5.83
C MET A 334 33.30 -9.59 -6.23
N HIS A 335 32.46 -10.13 -5.35
CA HIS A 335 31.03 -10.29 -5.59
C HIS A 335 30.30 -8.93 -5.60
N ARG A 336 30.71 -7.98 -4.75
CA ARG A 336 30.20 -6.60 -4.81
C ARG A 336 30.45 -5.94 -6.17
N GLU A 337 31.66 -6.06 -6.72
CA GLU A 337 31.98 -5.52 -8.04
C GLU A 337 31.25 -6.23 -9.18
N ARG A 338 30.99 -7.53 -9.06
CA ARG A 338 30.14 -8.27 -10.01
C ARG A 338 28.71 -7.76 -10.01
N ARG A 339 28.09 -7.58 -8.84
CA ARG A 339 26.74 -6.98 -8.73
C ARG A 339 26.68 -5.59 -9.35
N LYS A 340 27.71 -4.75 -9.11
CA LYS A 340 27.81 -3.41 -9.73
C LYS A 340 27.88 -3.47 -11.26
N TYR A 341 28.66 -4.40 -11.80
CA TYR A 341 28.72 -4.63 -13.25
C TYR A 341 27.37 -5.08 -13.80
N LEU A 342 26.78 -6.10 -13.19
CA LEU A 342 25.52 -6.70 -13.62
C LEU A 342 24.35 -5.72 -13.58
N ARG A 343 24.28 -4.81 -12.61
CA ARG A 343 23.29 -3.72 -12.61
C ARG A 343 23.32 -2.91 -13.90
N THR A 344 24.51 -2.53 -14.34
CA THR A 344 24.68 -1.73 -15.56
C THR A 344 24.38 -2.56 -16.81
N ALA A 345 24.88 -3.80 -16.84
CA ALA A 345 24.71 -4.69 -17.99
C ALA A 345 23.24 -5.12 -18.20
N LEU A 346 22.54 -5.50 -17.13
CA LEU A 346 21.12 -5.88 -17.21
C LEU A 346 20.23 -4.68 -17.51
N LYS A 347 20.55 -3.49 -17.00
CA LYS A 347 19.86 -2.25 -17.37
C LYS A 347 19.98 -1.93 -18.85
N GLU A 348 21.20 -1.97 -19.40
CA GLU A 348 21.43 -1.78 -20.85
C GLU A 348 20.66 -2.82 -21.66
N LEU A 349 20.76 -4.10 -21.27
CA LEU A 349 20.08 -5.20 -21.93
C LEU A 349 18.56 -5.02 -21.92
N ALA A 350 17.97 -4.71 -20.76
CA ALA A 350 16.53 -4.52 -20.60
C ALA A 350 16.02 -3.32 -21.42
N LEU A 351 16.73 -2.19 -21.43
CA LEU A 351 16.35 -1.02 -22.20
C LEU A 351 16.38 -1.30 -23.71
N ILE A 352 17.44 -1.95 -24.21
CA ILE A 352 17.57 -2.29 -25.63
C ILE A 352 16.49 -3.29 -26.06
N LEU A 353 16.21 -4.31 -25.25
CA LEU A 353 15.18 -5.30 -25.54
C LEU A 353 13.76 -4.75 -25.43
N THR A 354 13.55 -3.73 -24.59
CA THR A 354 12.28 -2.99 -24.53
C THR A 354 12.06 -2.17 -25.78
N ASP A 355 13.12 -1.50 -26.27
CA ASP A 355 13.08 -0.70 -27.51
C ASP A 355 12.94 -1.58 -28.77
N GLN A 356 13.68 -2.70 -28.80
CA GLN A 356 13.69 -3.66 -29.92
C GLN A 356 13.36 -5.09 -29.47
N PRO A 357 12.08 -5.41 -29.17
CA PRO A 357 11.68 -6.75 -28.70
C PRO A 357 12.04 -7.90 -29.65
N GLY A 358 12.17 -7.62 -30.95
CA GLY A 358 12.60 -8.60 -31.95
C GLY A 358 13.99 -9.21 -31.68
N LEU A 359 14.85 -8.50 -30.93
CA LEU A 359 16.18 -9.00 -30.55
C LEU A 359 16.12 -10.15 -29.54
N LEU A 360 14.98 -10.38 -28.88
CA LEU A 360 14.80 -11.53 -27.99
C LEU A 360 14.96 -12.87 -28.72
N GLY A 361 14.72 -12.92 -30.04
CA GLY A 361 15.02 -14.09 -30.87
C GLY A 361 16.53 -14.37 -30.92
N PRO A 362 17.33 -13.55 -31.64
CA PRO A 362 18.76 -13.80 -31.81
C PRO A 362 19.59 -13.67 -30.51
N LYS A 363 19.10 -12.97 -29.48
CA LYS A 363 19.86 -12.70 -28.25
C LYS A 363 19.32 -13.40 -26.99
N ALA A 364 18.44 -14.40 -27.13
CA ALA A 364 17.90 -15.13 -25.98
C ALA A 364 18.99 -15.69 -25.05
N LEU A 365 20.10 -16.18 -25.61
CA LEU A 365 21.22 -16.70 -24.80
C LEU A 365 21.74 -15.65 -23.80
N PHE A 366 21.95 -14.40 -24.22
CA PHE A 366 22.44 -13.33 -23.35
C PHE A 366 21.44 -12.99 -22.24
N VAL A 367 20.14 -13.09 -22.53
CA VAL A 367 19.08 -12.93 -21.52
C VAL A 367 19.24 -13.97 -20.41
N PHE A 368 19.30 -15.26 -20.76
CA PHE A 368 19.42 -16.33 -19.76
C PHE A 368 20.77 -16.35 -19.05
N MET A 369 21.86 -15.95 -19.73
CA MET A 369 23.16 -15.72 -19.08
C MET A 369 23.06 -14.59 -18.04
N GLY A 370 22.53 -13.43 -18.42
CA GLY A 370 22.41 -12.27 -17.53
C GLY A 370 21.56 -12.55 -16.30
N LEU A 371 20.41 -13.22 -16.50
CA LEU A 371 19.54 -13.70 -15.44
C LEU A 371 20.28 -14.65 -14.48
N SER A 372 20.94 -15.68 -15.03
CA SER A 372 21.70 -16.66 -14.24
C SER A 372 22.81 -16.01 -13.42
N PHE A 373 23.58 -15.10 -14.02
CA PHE A 373 24.69 -14.43 -13.33
C PHE A 373 24.18 -13.53 -12.21
N ALA A 374 23.10 -12.78 -12.45
CA ALA A 374 22.49 -11.94 -11.43
C ALA A 374 21.91 -12.76 -10.28
N ARG A 375 21.19 -13.85 -10.60
CA ARG A 375 20.64 -14.79 -9.62
C ARG A 375 21.74 -15.34 -8.72
N ASP A 376 22.83 -15.84 -9.29
CA ASP A 376 23.94 -16.42 -8.52
C ASP A 376 24.56 -15.41 -7.55
N GLU A 377 24.74 -14.15 -7.97
CA GLU A 377 25.29 -13.09 -7.11
C GLU A 377 24.31 -12.67 -6.00
N VAL A 378 22.99 -12.72 -6.25
CA VAL A 378 21.96 -12.50 -5.23
C VAL A 378 21.99 -13.63 -4.20
N LEU A 379 21.97 -14.90 -4.64
CA LEU A 379 22.04 -16.06 -3.73
C LEU A 379 23.33 -16.05 -2.90
N TRP A 380 24.44 -15.64 -3.50
CA TRP A 380 25.71 -15.51 -2.80
C TRP A 380 25.64 -14.46 -1.69
N LEU A 381 25.08 -13.29 -1.98
CA LEU A 381 24.94 -12.21 -1.00
C LEU A 381 24.07 -12.62 0.19
N LEU A 382 22.90 -13.22 -0.07
CA LEU A 382 21.95 -13.60 0.98
C LEU A 382 22.58 -14.57 1.99
N ARG A 383 23.17 -15.67 1.50
CA ARG A 383 23.75 -16.68 2.40
C ARG A 383 24.94 -16.16 3.19
N HIS A 384 25.77 -15.30 2.62
CA HIS A 384 26.97 -14.77 3.28
C HIS A 384 26.67 -13.64 4.25
N HIS A 385 25.59 -12.87 4.02
CA HIS A 385 25.12 -11.85 4.95
C HIS A 385 24.65 -12.46 6.27
N GLU A 386 23.79 -13.49 6.21
CA GLU A 386 23.27 -14.19 7.40
C GLU A 386 24.34 -15.05 8.09
N ASN A 387 25.37 -15.48 7.37
CA ASN A 387 26.40 -16.38 7.87
C ASN A 387 27.79 -15.75 7.78
N PRO A 388 28.13 -14.78 8.66
CA PRO A 388 29.43 -14.13 8.68
C PRO A 388 30.56 -15.13 8.96
N PRO A 389 31.82 -14.78 8.60
CA PRO A 389 32.94 -15.69 8.75
C PRO A 389 33.21 -16.02 10.23
N LEU A 390 33.50 -17.30 10.52
CA LEU A 390 33.79 -17.81 11.87
C LEU A 390 34.95 -17.09 12.57
N GLN A 391 35.96 -16.65 11.81
CA GLN A 391 37.05 -15.82 12.33
C GLN A 391 36.84 -14.36 11.88
N LYS A 392 36.69 -13.46 12.86
CA LYS A 392 36.57 -12.02 12.58
C LYS A 392 37.90 -11.48 12.04
N VAL A 393 37.91 -11.14 10.75
CA VAL A 393 39.01 -10.36 10.16
C VAL A 393 38.81 -8.89 10.52
N LYS A 394 39.87 -8.21 10.99
CA LYS A 394 39.84 -6.76 11.25
C LYS A 394 39.74 -6.01 9.91
N GLY A 395 38.59 -5.42 9.58
CA GLY A 395 38.40 -4.65 8.33
C GLY A 395 36.94 -4.38 7.93
N LYS A 396 36.75 -3.74 6.76
CA LYS A 396 35.47 -3.28 6.16
C LYS A 396 34.52 -4.39 5.64
N THR A 397 34.78 -5.66 5.95
CA THR A 397 34.06 -6.81 5.36
C THR A 397 32.55 -6.82 5.63
N ALA A 398 32.08 -6.20 6.72
CA ALA A 398 30.65 -6.08 7.01
C ALA A 398 29.90 -5.16 6.04
N ASP A 399 30.53 -4.07 5.60
CA ASP A 399 29.90 -3.11 4.66
C ASP A 399 29.80 -3.68 3.25
N ASP A 400 30.72 -4.56 2.83
CA ASP A 400 30.72 -5.19 1.50
C ASP A 400 29.63 -6.27 1.33
N LEU A 401 29.09 -6.77 2.45
CA LEU A 401 27.98 -7.73 2.52
C LEU A 401 26.61 -7.04 2.61
N VAL A 402 26.57 -5.71 2.46
CA VAL A 402 25.32 -4.94 2.37
C VAL A 402 25.33 -4.19 1.03
N ASP A 403 24.29 -4.39 0.23
CA ASP A 403 24.16 -3.73 -1.07
C ASP A 403 22.88 -2.89 -1.13
N ARG A 404 23.03 -1.58 -0.86
CA ARG A 404 21.92 -0.61 -0.94
C ARG A 404 21.33 -0.47 -2.34
N GLN A 405 22.05 -0.91 -3.36
CA GLN A 405 21.60 -0.89 -4.76
C GLN A 405 21.13 -2.26 -5.25
N LEU A 406 20.98 -3.25 -4.36
CA LEU A 406 20.38 -4.53 -4.69
C LEU A 406 19.00 -4.39 -5.36
N PRO A 407 18.10 -3.47 -4.93
CA PRO A 407 16.79 -3.31 -5.57
C PRO A 407 16.87 -3.03 -7.07
N GLU A 408 17.82 -2.21 -7.53
CA GLU A 408 18.04 -1.97 -8.97
C GLU A 408 18.40 -3.24 -9.74
N LEU A 409 19.24 -4.13 -9.17
CA LEU A 409 19.57 -5.40 -9.81
C LEU A 409 18.34 -6.30 -9.91
N LEU A 410 17.60 -6.43 -8.81
CA LEU A 410 16.39 -7.26 -8.72
C LEU A 410 15.31 -6.76 -9.69
N PHE A 411 15.13 -5.44 -9.79
CA PHE A 411 14.18 -4.84 -10.72
C PHE A 411 14.52 -5.16 -12.18
N HIS A 412 15.77 -5.03 -12.61
CA HIS A 412 16.13 -5.35 -14.00
C HIS A 412 16.04 -6.85 -14.30
N MET A 413 16.22 -7.73 -13.31
CA MET A 413 15.90 -9.15 -13.48
C MET A 413 14.40 -9.34 -13.78
N GLU A 414 13.52 -8.70 -13.01
CA GLU A 414 12.06 -8.78 -13.24
C GLU A 414 11.63 -8.13 -14.56
N GLU A 415 12.27 -7.03 -14.95
CA GLU A 415 12.02 -6.37 -16.24
C GLU A 415 12.32 -7.32 -17.41
N ILE A 416 13.48 -7.99 -17.39
CA ILE A 416 13.86 -8.99 -18.40
C ILE A 416 12.91 -10.19 -18.39
N ARG A 417 12.53 -10.70 -17.21
CA ARG A 417 11.53 -11.78 -17.08
C ARG A 417 10.19 -11.39 -17.70
N ALA A 418 9.74 -10.15 -17.45
CA ALA A 418 8.50 -9.62 -18.00
C ALA A 418 8.57 -9.48 -19.54
N LEU A 419 9.71 -9.07 -20.09
CA LEU A 419 9.92 -9.03 -21.55
C LEU A 419 9.80 -10.41 -22.20
N ILE A 420 10.40 -11.45 -21.61
CA ILE A 420 10.29 -12.83 -22.11
C ILE A 420 8.83 -13.31 -22.09
N LYS A 421 8.11 -13.06 -21.00
CA LYS A 421 6.69 -13.44 -20.90
C LYS A 421 5.81 -12.67 -21.89
N LYS A 422 6.01 -11.36 -22.01
CA LYS A 422 5.23 -10.48 -22.89
C LYS A 422 5.45 -10.79 -24.36
N TYR A 423 6.68 -11.12 -24.75
CA TYR A 423 7.07 -11.35 -26.14
C TYR A 423 7.42 -12.82 -26.41
N SER A 424 6.84 -13.76 -25.66
CA SER A 424 7.08 -15.20 -25.81
C SER A 424 6.86 -15.70 -27.24
N GLN A 425 5.83 -15.18 -27.91
CA GLN A 425 5.53 -15.47 -29.32
C GLN A 425 6.66 -15.05 -30.28
N VAL A 426 7.39 -13.97 -29.97
CA VAL A 426 8.53 -13.52 -30.79
C VAL A 426 9.68 -14.54 -30.71
N LEU A 427 9.96 -15.05 -29.51
CA LEU A 427 10.96 -16.12 -29.33
C LEU A 427 10.50 -17.40 -30.03
N GLN A 428 9.25 -17.84 -29.77
CA GLN A 428 8.67 -19.03 -30.39
C GLN A 428 8.79 -18.99 -31.91
N ARG A 429 8.37 -17.89 -32.53
CA ARG A 429 8.46 -17.67 -33.98
C ARG A 429 9.87 -17.80 -34.50
N TYR A 430 10.81 -17.08 -33.88
CA TYR A 430 12.19 -17.06 -34.30
C TYR A 430 12.81 -18.47 -34.24
N TYR A 431 12.60 -19.19 -33.13
CA TYR A 431 13.19 -20.49 -32.93
C TYR A 431 12.49 -21.62 -33.69
N ILE A 432 11.19 -21.52 -33.99
CA ILE A 432 10.53 -22.44 -34.94
C ILE A 432 11.16 -22.31 -36.33
N GLN A 433 11.39 -21.07 -36.80
CA GLN A 433 12.06 -20.82 -38.08
C GLN A 433 13.49 -21.35 -38.08
N TYR A 434 14.20 -21.21 -36.96
CA TYR A 434 15.56 -21.74 -36.82
C TYR A 434 15.56 -23.28 -36.88
N LEU A 435 14.68 -23.92 -36.11
CA LEU A 435 14.56 -25.37 -36.01
C LEU A 435 14.27 -26.02 -37.37
N CYS A 436 13.25 -25.55 -38.10
CA CYS A 436 12.91 -26.17 -39.40
C CYS A 436 13.77 -25.65 -40.56
N GLY A 437 14.22 -24.40 -40.51
CA GLY A 437 14.91 -23.72 -41.61
C GLY A 437 16.42 -23.94 -41.65
N TYR A 438 17.05 -24.25 -40.52
CA TYR A 438 18.50 -24.47 -40.44
C TYR A 438 18.84 -25.76 -39.68
N ASP A 439 18.35 -25.92 -38.45
CA ASP A 439 18.80 -27.02 -37.60
C ASP A 439 18.45 -28.39 -38.17
N ALA A 440 17.23 -28.56 -38.69
CA ALA A 440 16.79 -29.78 -39.37
C ALA A 440 17.72 -30.16 -40.54
N ILE A 441 18.13 -29.15 -41.33
CA ILE A 441 18.98 -29.35 -42.51
C ILE A 441 20.39 -29.73 -42.07
N ALA A 442 20.96 -29.01 -41.12
CA ALA A 442 22.29 -29.27 -40.57
C ALA A 442 22.35 -30.65 -39.90
N LEU A 443 21.32 -31.02 -39.12
CA LEU A 443 21.23 -32.30 -38.46
C LEU A 443 21.13 -33.45 -39.48
N ASN A 444 20.30 -33.32 -40.50
CA ASN A 444 20.19 -34.32 -41.56
C ASN A 444 21.52 -34.55 -42.30
N GLN A 445 22.25 -33.46 -42.61
CA GLN A 445 23.57 -33.55 -43.24
C GLN A 445 24.58 -34.30 -42.36
N LEU A 446 24.60 -34.00 -41.06
CA LEU A 446 25.47 -34.70 -40.11
C LEU A 446 25.06 -36.17 -39.94
N ILE A 447 23.77 -36.49 -39.86
CA ILE A 447 23.28 -37.87 -39.77
C ILE A 447 23.76 -38.69 -40.98
N GLN A 448 23.66 -38.15 -42.20
CA GLN A 448 24.10 -38.84 -43.42
C GLN A 448 25.61 -39.10 -43.47
N SER A 449 26.41 -38.33 -42.73
CA SER A 449 27.87 -38.51 -42.64
C SER A 449 28.29 -39.65 -41.69
N LEU A 450 27.39 -40.12 -40.83
CA LEU A 450 27.66 -41.15 -39.83
C LEU A 450 27.57 -42.55 -40.45
N GLN A 451 28.63 -43.35 -40.34
CA GLN A 451 28.69 -44.72 -40.84
C GLN A 451 28.38 -45.72 -39.72
N ASN A 452 27.67 -46.82 -40.03
CA ASN A 452 27.40 -47.94 -39.12
C ASN A 452 26.66 -47.57 -37.81
N LEU A 453 25.69 -46.65 -37.88
CA LEU A 453 24.80 -46.32 -36.75
C LEU A 453 23.92 -47.51 -36.38
N PRO A 454 23.83 -47.89 -35.09
CA PRO A 454 22.86 -48.88 -34.66
C PRO A 454 21.41 -48.38 -34.78
N GLU A 455 20.45 -49.30 -34.83
CA GLU A 455 19.02 -49.02 -35.12
C GLU A 455 18.40 -48.03 -34.13
N ASP A 456 18.58 -48.24 -32.81
CA ASP A 456 18.00 -47.38 -31.77
C ASP A 456 18.46 -45.91 -31.91
N GLU A 457 19.76 -45.68 -32.08
CA GLU A 457 20.32 -44.34 -32.27
C GLU A 457 19.87 -43.69 -33.58
N SER A 458 19.79 -44.48 -34.66
CA SER A 458 19.30 -44.00 -35.96
C SER A 458 17.83 -43.58 -35.89
N VAL A 459 16.99 -44.33 -35.16
CA VAL A 459 15.58 -44.00 -34.97
C VAL A 459 15.42 -42.70 -34.18
N ILE A 460 16.18 -42.52 -33.10
CA ILE A 460 16.13 -41.28 -32.30
C ILE A 460 16.54 -40.06 -33.15
N LEU A 461 17.67 -40.13 -33.83
CA LEU A 461 18.20 -39.01 -34.61
C LEU A 461 17.28 -38.66 -35.81
N SER A 462 16.76 -39.68 -36.50
CA SER A 462 15.81 -39.46 -37.61
C SER A 462 14.46 -38.93 -37.12
N SER A 463 13.95 -39.42 -35.98
CA SER A 463 12.72 -38.91 -35.36
C SER A 463 12.88 -37.45 -34.99
N MET A 464 13.97 -37.09 -34.29
CA MET A 464 14.29 -35.71 -33.93
C MET A 464 14.36 -34.80 -35.15
N CYS A 465 15.09 -35.23 -36.19
CA CYS A 465 15.24 -34.46 -37.44
C CYS A 465 13.90 -34.27 -38.16
N ASN A 466 13.04 -35.29 -38.21
CA ASN A 466 11.72 -35.21 -38.83
C ASN A 466 10.77 -34.30 -38.03
N GLU A 467 10.79 -34.41 -36.71
CA GLU A 467 9.92 -33.63 -35.83
C GLU A 467 10.23 -32.13 -35.93
N ILE A 468 11.51 -31.74 -35.88
CA ILE A 468 11.91 -30.34 -36.05
C ILE A 468 11.76 -29.85 -37.49
N GLY A 469 11.96 -30.71 -38.48
CA GLY A 469 11.82 -30.36 -39.91
C GLY A 469 10.36 -30.15 -40.36
N ASN A 470 9.40 -30.77 -39.66
CA ASN A 470 7.97 -30.64 -39.95
C ASN A 470 7.31 -29.43 -39.26
N LEU A 471 8.07 -28.65 -38.49
CA LEU A 471 7.55 -27.43 -37.86
C LEU A 471 7.26 -26.34 -38.89
N SER A 472 6.22 -25.54 -38.65
CA SER A 472 5.92 -24.39 -39.50
C SER A 472 5.42 -23.20 -38.69
N VAL A 473 5.77 -22.00 -39.17
CA VAL A 473 5.34 -20.70 -38.61
C VAL A 473 3.81 -20.57 -38.58
N LYS A 474 3.08 -21.32 -39.41
CA LYS A 474 1.60 -21.33 -39.42
C LYS A 474 0.98 -21.94 -38.16
N GLN A 475 1.76 -22.62 -37.32
CA GLN A 475 1.30 -23.24 -36.07
C GLN A 475 1.26 -22.24 -34.88
N GLU A 476 1.62 -20.96 -35.08
CA GLU A 476 1.67 -19.95 -34.01
C GLU A 476 0.30 -19.59 -33.41
N GLU A 477 -0.81 -19.71 -34.17
CA GLU A 477 -2.15 -19.43 -33.66
C GLU A 477 -2.74 -20.65 -32.95
N GLY A 478 -2.38 -20.82 -31.67
CA GLY A 478 -3.08 -21.73 -30.75
C GLY A 478 -2.56 -23.17 -30.68
N ALA A 479 -1.42 -23.50 -31.29
CA ALA A 479 -0.78 -24.80 -31.08
C ALA A 479 0.05 -24.82 -29.79
N THR A 480 -0.18 -25.82 -28.94
CA THR A 480 0.70 -26.14 -27.82
C THR A 480 1.83 -27.03 -28.31
N PHE A 481 3.06 -26.52 -28.29
CA PHE A 481 4.26 -27.32 -28.58
C PHE A 481 4.66 -28.14 -27.36
N ASP A 482 5.19 -29.35 -27.58
CA ASP A 482 5.74 -30.21 -26.54
C ASP A 482 6.96 -30.97 -27.07
N PHE A 483 8.14 -30.52 -26.69
CA PHE A 483 9.42 -31.10 -27.07
C PHE A 483 10.09 -31.85 -25.92
N ARG A 484 9.34 -32.22 -24.88
CA ARG A 484 9.86 -33.06 -23.77
C ARG A 484 10.39 -34.40 -24.29
N GLY A 485 9.73 -34.96 -25.30
CA GLY A 485 10.18 -36.17 -26.00
C GLY A 485 11.58 -36.01 -26.59
N ILE A 486 11.77 -35.01 -27.47
CA ILE A 486 13.07 -34.69 -28.09
C ILE A 486 14.18 -34.53 -27.05
N ARG A 487 13.93 -33.75 -25.99
CA ARG A 487 14.93 -33.49 -24.94
C ARG A 487 15.29 -34.76 -24.17
N LEU A 488 14.31 -35.60 -23.83
CA LEU A 488 14.56 -36.86 -23.15
C LEU A 488 15.27 -37.87 -24.08
N ASP A 489 14.95 -37.88 -25.37
CA ASP A 489 15.61 -38.75 -26.34
C ASP A 489 17.07 -38.34 -26.57
N TRP A 490 17.38 -37.04 -26.56
CA TRP A 490 18.76 -36.58 -26.54
C TRP A 490 19.49 -37.07 -25.27
N PHE A 491 18.86 -36.98 -24.11
CA PHE A 491 19.43 -37.49 -22.87
C PHE A 491 19.63 -39.02 -22.93
N ARG A 492 18.69 -39.78 -23.49
CA ARG A 492 18.84 -41.23 -23.74
C ARG A 492 20.04 -41.51 -24.65
N LEU A 493 20.19 -40.77 -25.74
CA LEU A 493 21.28 -40.94 -26.69
C LEU A 493 22.65 -40.68 -26.03
N GLN A 494 22.75 -39.67 -25.16
CA GLN A 494 23.95 -39.43 -24.34
C GLN A 494 24.29 -40.65 -23.47
N ALA A 495 23.29 -41.28 -22.86
CA ALA A 495 23.48 -42.48 -22.05
C ALA A 495 23.84 -43.74 -22.86
N TYR A 496 23.43 -43.83 -24.13
CA TYR A 496 23.73 -44.96 -25.02
C TYR A 496 25.17 -44.94 -25.57
N SER A 497 25.80 -43.77 -25.54
CA SER A 497 27.10 -43.49 -26.17
C SER A 497 28.29 -43.91 -25.30
N THR A 498 28.34 -45.18 -24.88
CA THR A 498 29.39 -45.74 -24.00
C THR A 498 30.53 -46.42 -24.78
N SER A 499 31.76 -46.36 -24.25
CA SER A 499 32.97 -46.90 -24.91
C SER A 499 33.01 -48.43 -25.05
N ASN A 500 32.13 -49.15 -24.36
CA ASN A 500 32.02 -50.61 -24.40
C ASN A 500 31.10 -51.14 -25.52
N ARG A 501 30.53 -50.28 -26.37
CA ARG A 501 29.65 -50.65 -27.48
C ARG A 501 30.25 -50.18 -28.80
N SER A 502 30.17 -51.00 -29.85
CA SER A 502 30.33 -50.56 -31.24
C SER A 502 29.12 -49.71 -31.63
N GLY A 503 29.21 -48.40 -31.45
CA GLY A 503 28.10 -47.46 -31.67
C GLY A 503 28.59 -46.01 -31.77
N LEU A 504 27.67 -45.05 -31.68
CA LEU A 504 27.98 -43.62 -31.77
C LEU A 504 28.78 -43.15 -30.54
N HIS A 505 30.01 -42.68 -30.74
CA HIS A 505 30.83 -42.06 -29.69
C HIS A 505 30.77 -40.53 -29.81
N LEU A 506 30.02 -39.87 -28.92
CA LEU A 506 29.77 -38.42 -28.98
C LEU A 506 31.06 -37.57 -28.92
N LYS A 507 32.09 -38.05 -28.22
CA LYS A 507 33.38 -37.35 -28.13
C LYS A 507 34.12 -37.26 -29.46
N ASP A 508 33.90 -38.21 -30.35
CA ASP A 508 34.49 -38.25 -31.70
C ASP A 508 33.65 -37.43 -32.70
N HIS A 509 32.40 -37.15 -32.35
CA HIS A 509 31.43 -36.37 -33.16
C HIS A 509 31.00 -35.09 -32.43
N ARG A 510 31.97 -34.21 -32.14
CA ARG A 510 31.73 -32.97 -31.39
C ARG A 510 30.79 -32.00 -32.11
N GLU A 511 30.89 -31.88 -33.43
CA GLU A 511 30.02 -30.99 -34.22
C GLU A 511 28.55 -31.41 -34.11
N LEU A 512 28.27 -32.71 -34.19
CA LEU A 512 26.93 -33.27 -33.98
C LEU A 512 26.42 -32.95 -32.57
N THR A 513 27.28 -33.12 -31.57
CA THR A 513 26.90 -32.90 -30.18
C THR A 513 26.62 -31.42 -29.89
N ALA A 514 27.46 -30.51 -30.41
CA ALA A 514 27.25 -29.07 -30.30
C ALA A 514 25.93 -28.65 -30.97
N LEU A 515 25.65 -29.18 -32.17
CA LEU A 515 24.40 -28.92 -32.88
C LEU A 515 23.18 -29.42 -32.11
N ILE A 516 23.19 -30.65 -31.57
CA ILE A 516 22.03 -31.17 -30.83
C ILE A 516 21.84 -30.41 -29.51
N ASN A 517 22.90 -30.04 -28.80
CA ASN A 517 22.79 -29.18 -27.61
C ASN A 517 22.19 -27.80 -27.96
N GLN A 518 22.54 -27.24 -29.13
CA GLN A 518 21.93 -26.03 -29.66
C GLN A 518 20.44 -26.23 -30.02
N ILE A 519 20.09 -27.32 -30.69
CA ILE A 519 18.70 -27.70 -30.98
C ILE A 519 17.89 -27.79 -29.69
N VAL A 520 18.41 -28.46 -28.66
CA VAL A 520 17.74 -28.58 -27.37
C VAL A 520 17.49 -27.21 -26.75
N PHE A 521 18.47 -26.31 -26.78
CA PHE A 521 18.26 -24.92 -26.35
C PHE A 521 17.16 -24.24 -27.17
N HIS A 522 17.18 -24.37 -28.50
CA HIS A 522 16.16 -23.81 -29.39
C HIS A 522 14.75 -24.36 -29.09
N THR A 523 14.60 -25.67 -28.83
CA THR A 523 13.30 -26.24 -28.42
C THR A 523 12.79 -25.59 -27.13
N LYS A 524 13.68 -25.35 -26.15
CA LYS A 524 13.31 -24.70 -24.88
C LYS A 524 12.80 -23.28 -25.07
N MET A 525 13.26 -22.58 -26.11
CA MET A 525 12.77 -21.24 -26.45
C MET A 525 11.36 -21.25 -27.05
N VAL A 526 10.83 -22.43 -27.37
CA VAL A 526 9.48 -22.62 -27.92
C VAL A 526 8.49 -23.07 -26.84
N ASP A 527 8.78 -24.17 -26.13
CA ASP A 527 7.82 -24.83 -25.22
C ASP A 527 8.22 -24.79 -23.73
N PHE A 528 9.38 -24.22 -23.37
CA PHE A 528 9.97 -24.34 -22.03
C PHE A 528 10.41 -23.00 -21.42
N LEU A 529 9.83 -21.88 -21.90
CA LEU A 529 10.24 -20.54 -21.48
C LEU A 529 10.02 -20.26 -19.99
N ASP A 530 8.88 -20.68 -19.43
CA ASP A 530 8.59 -20.46 -18.00
C ASP A 530 9.58 -21.20 -17.09
N GLU A 531 9.90 -22.45 -17.42
CA GLU A 531 10.88 -23.24 -16.68
C GLU A 531 12.31 -22.71 -16.87
N MET A 532 12.66 -22.20 -18.05
CA MET A 532 13.93 -21.50 -18.26
C MET A 532 14.05 -20.25 -17.38
N LEU A 533 12.97 -19.51 -17.19
CA LEU A 533 12.94 -18.36 -16.27
C LEU A 533 13.11 -18.81 -14.82
N ILE A 534 12.51 -19.94 -14.41
CA ILE A 534 12.71 -20.52 -13.07
C ILE A 534 14.17 -20.96 -12.88
N GLU A 535 14.71 -21.75 -13.81
CA GLU A 535 16.08 -22.27 -13.75
C GLU A 535 17.14 -21.16 -13.59
N THR A 536 16.97 -20.06 -14.31
CA THR A 536 17.97 -19.00 -14.42
C THR A 536 17.73 -17.78 -13.51
N SER A 537 16.52 -17.56 -13.00
CA SER A 537 16.21 -16.35 -12.23
C SER A 537 15.23 -16.53 -11.08
N ASP A 538 14.94 -17.75 -10.66
CA ASP A 538 14.16 -17.96 -9.45
C ASP A 538 14.84 -17.33 -8.21
N LEU A 539 14.02 -16.64 -7.42
CA LEU A 539 14.40 -15.96 -6.19
C LEU A 539 13.44 -16.31 -5.05
N SER A 540 12.73 -17.44 -5.17
CA SER A 540 11.91 -18.03 -4.11
C SER A 540 12.64 -18.22 -2.78
N ILE A 541 13.99 -18.23 -2.82
CA ILE A 541 14.88 -18.26 -1.66
C ILE A 541 14.53 -17.19 -0.62
N PHE A 542 14.03 -16.02 -1.02
CA PHE A 542 13.64 -14.94 -0.11
C PHE A 542 12.52 -15.37 0.85
N CYS A 543 11.73 -16.41 0.52
CA CYS A 543 10.78 -17.02 1.46
C CYS A 543 11.46 -17.54 2.74
N PHE A 544 12.71 -18.00 2.63
CA PHE A 544 13.48 -18.54 3.75
C PHE A 544 14.41 -17.49 4.39
N PHE A 545 14.69 -16.41 3.66
CA PHE A 545 15.44 -15.23 4.13
C PHE A 545 14.50 -14.02 4.36
N SER A 546 13.32 -14.23 4.94
CA SER A 546 12.29 -13.16 4.95
C SER A 546 12.70 -11.92 5.71
N LYS A 547 13.43 -12.08 6.83
CA LYS A 547 13.91 -10.93 7.60
C LYS A 547 14.79 -10.05 6.73
N GLN A 548 15.77 -10.64 6.06
CA GLN A 548 16.63 -9.92 5.14
C GLN A 548 15.85 -9.34 3.93
N PHE A 549 14.80 -10.03 3.47
CA PHE A 549 13.93 -9.53 2.41
C PHE A 549 13.21 -8.24 2.82
N GLU A 550 12.64 -8.22 4.03
CA GLU A 550 11.98 -7.06 4.64
C GLU A 550 12.99 -5.94 4.95
N ASP A 551 14.15 -6.27 5.51
CA ASP A 551 15.23 -5.30 5.80
C ASP A 551 15.73 -4.62 4.51
N ASN A 552 15.90 -5.37 3.42
CA ASN A 552 16.27 -4.83 2.11
C ASN A 552 15.17 -3.92 1.53
N PHE A 553 13.89 -4.24 1.75
CA PHE A 553 12.77 -3.40 1.34
C PHE A 553 12.74 -2.08 2.12
N HIS A 554 12.90 -2.11 3.45
CA HIS A 554 12.93 -0.90 4.26
C HIS A 554 14.15 -0.03 3.95
N MET A 555 15.32 -0.65 3.74
CA MET A 555 16.52 0.07 3.29
C MET A 555 16.32 0.73 1.92
N CYS A 556 15.50 0.15 1.04
CA CYS A 556 15.11 0.76 -0.22
C CYS A 556 14.31 2.05 0.02
N LEU A 557 13.27 2.01 0.86
CA LEU A 557 12.42 3.16 1.20
C LEU A 557 13.21 4.35 1.77
N GLU A 558 14.24 4.07 2.58
CA GLU A 558 15.10 5.10 3.18
C GLU A 558 15.98 5.85 2.15
N PHE A 559 16.14 5.31 0.94
CA PHE A 559 17.04 5.86 -0.07
C PHE A 559 16.29 6.20 -1.37
N PRO A 560 15.87 7.48 -1.57
CA PRO A 560 14.98 7.90 -2.65
C PRO A 560 15.38 7.47 -4.07
N ALA A 561 16.68 7.43 -4.38
CA ALA A 561 17.17 7.02 -5.69
C ALA A 561 16.99 5.51 -5.97
N GLN A 562 16.60 4.71 -4.96
CA GLN A 562 16.25 3.30 -5.11
C GLN A 562 14.75 3.04 -5.00
N ASN A 563 13.95 4.00 -4.48
CA ASN A 563 12.48 3.90 -4.43
C ASN A 563 11.86 3.57 -5.79
N ARG A 564 12.51 4.00 -6.88
CA ARG A 564 12.14 3.65 -8.27
C ARG A 564 11.97 2.14 -8.48
N TYR A 565 12.82 1.36 -7.85
CA TYR A 565 12.97 -0.07 -8.08
C TYR A 565 12.22 -0.92 -7.05
N ILE A 566 11.60 -0.29 -6.04
CA ILE A 566 11.00 -0.99 -4.90
C ILE A 566 9.88 -1.96 -5.27
N VAL A 567 9.24 -1.80 -6.43
CA VAL A 567 8.25 -2.74 -6.95
C VAL A 567 8.82 -4.14 -7.21
N CYS A 568 10.14 -4.31 -7.29
CA CYS A 568 10.76 -5.64 -7.41
C CYS A 568 10.41 -6.57 -6.23
N PHE A 569 10.26 -6.04 -5.01
CA PHE A 569 9.95 -6.83 -3.83
C PHE A 569 8.58 -7.51 -3.91
N PRO A 570 7.45 -6.80 -4.17
CA PRO A 570 6.17 -7.46 -4.36
C PRO A 570 6.13 -8.36 -5.61
N LEU A 571 6.89 -8.06 -6.67
CA LEU A 571 6.99 -8.95 -7.85
C LEU A 571 7.64 -10.29 -7.51
N ILE A 572 8.73 -10.28 -6.74
CA ILE A 572 9.46 -11.49 -6.31
C ILE A 572 8.59 -12.40 -5.44
N CYS A 573 7.55 -11.90 -4.76
CA CYS A 573 6.61 -12.75 -4.03
C CYS A 573 5.94 -13.80 -4.94
N SER A 574 5.80 -13.52 -6.24
CA SER A 574 5.30 -14.49 -7.23
C SER A 574 6.22 -15.70 -7.45
N HIS A 575 7.50 -15.59 -7.08
CA HIS A 575 8.48 -16.66 -7.21
C HIS A 575 8.30 -17.74 -6.13
N MET A 576 7.72 -17.39 -4.98
CA MET A 576 7.66 -18.27 -3.82
C MET A 576 6.91 -19.59 -4.07
N GLN A 577 6.05 -19.66 -5.10
CA GLN A 577 5.43 -20.93 -5.50
C GLN A 577 6.44 -21.96 -6.06
N ALA A 578 7.53 -21.50 -6.65
CA ALA A 578 8.53 -22.33 -7.32
C ALA A 578 9.41 -23.14 -6.36
N CYS A 579 9.49 -22.77 -5.08
CA CYS A 579 10.25 -23.54 -4.09
C CYS A 579 9.50 -24.74 -3.50
N THR A 580 8.23 -24.93 -3.88
CA THR A 580 7.39 -26.03 -3.40
C THR A 580 7.60 -27.28 -4.25
N HIS A 581 7.40 -28.45 -3.66
CA HIS A 581 7.50 -29.73 -4.37
C HIS A 581 6.26 -30.58 -4.12
N GLU A 582 5.81 -31.32 -5.13
CA GLU A 582 4.66 -32.23 -5.05
C GLU A 582 4.76 -33.29 -3.93
N ILE A 583 5.98 -33.68 -3.53
CA ILE A 583 6.26 -34.69 -2.50
C ILE A 583 6.17 -34.09 -1.08
N CYS A 584 6.09 -32.76 -0.95
CA CYS A 584 5.88 -32.07 0.32
C CYS A 584 4.72 -31.06 0.21
N PRO A 585 3.47 -31.51 0.01
CA PRO A 585 2.33 -30.61 -0.06
C PRO A 585 2.05 -29.89 1.27
N GLU A 586 2.57 -30.41 2.39
CA GLU A 586 2.31 -29.90 3.74
C GLU A 586 2.79 -28.45 3.94
N GLU A 587 3.88 -28.05 3.28
CA GLU A 587 4.41 -26.68 3.37
C GLU A 587 3.77 -25.69 2.39
N ARG A 588 3.12 -26.20 1.32
CA ARG A 588 2.65 -25.37 0.20
C ARG A 588 1.69 -24.28 0.66
N TYR A 589 0.74 -24.63 1.53
CA TYR A 589 -0.21 -23.68 2.09
C TYR A 589 0.50 -22.60 2.91
N HIS A 590 1.47 -22.98 3.75
CA HIS A 590 2.20 -22.03 4.60
C HIS A 590 3.02 -21.04 3.76
N ILE A 591 3.70 -21.52 2.71
CA ILE A 591 4.47 -20.68 1.78
C ILE A 591 3.53 -19.72 1.02
N ARG A 592 2.35 -20.19 0.59
CA ARG A 592 1.34 -19.33 -0.02
C ARG A 592 0.90 -18.21 0.91
N GLU A 593 0.41 -18.53 2.11
CA GLU A 593 -0.06 -17.52 3.07
C GLU A 593 1.04 -16.50 3.39
N ARG A 594 2.29 -16.95 3.52
CA ARG A 594 3.42 -16.06 3.72
C ARG A 594 3.64 -15.12 2.54
N SER A 595 3.63 -15.64 1.30
CA SER A 595 3.80 -14.81 0.11
C SER A 595 2.70 -13.76 -0.05
N LEU A 596 1.44 -14.12 0.27
CA LEU A 596 0.28 -13.22 0.22
C LEU A 596 0.34 -12.14 1.32
N SER A 597 0.77 -12.53 2.52
CA SER A 597 0.98 -11.57 3.62
C SER A 597 2.09 -10.56 3.29
N VAL A 598 3.21 -11.04 2.78
CA VAL A 598 4.39 -10.21 2.47
C VAL A 598 4.12 -9.28 1.29
N VAL A 599 3.50 -9.74 0.20
CA VAL A 599 3.15 -8.85 -0.93
C VAL A 599 2.17 -7.75 -0.49
N ASN A 600 1.18 -8.08 0.34
CA ASN A 600 0.24 -7.09 0.87
C ASN A 600 0.96 -6.06 1.75
N MET A 601 1.89 -6.51 2.61
CA MET A 601 2.68 -5.62 3.46
C MET A 601 3.54 -4.65 2.63
N PHE A 602 4.22 -5.13 1.60
CA PHE A 602 5.04 -4.25 0.76
C PHE A 602 4.21 -3.19 0.03
N LEU A 603 3.08 -3.58 -0.56
CA LEU A 603 2.20 -2.64 -1.27
C LEU A 603 1.59 -1.61 -0.33
N GLU A 604 1.21 -2.03 0.89
CA GLU A 604 0.69 -1.16 1.94
C GLU A 604 1.74 -0.13 2.38
N GLU A 605 2.97 -0.54 2.67
CA GLU A 605 4.03 0.39 3.09
C GLU A 605 4.48 1.32 1.95
N MET A 606 4.52 0.84 0.69
CA MET A 606 4.77 1.70 -0.47
C MET A 606 3.70 2.80 -0.59
N ALA A 607 2.42 2.44 -0.51
CA ALA A 607 1.31 3.39 -0.60
C ALA A 607 1.30 4.39 0.57
N LYS A 608 1.56 3.88 1.78
CA LYS A 608 1.64 4.68 3.01
C LYS A 608 2.78 5.69 2.94
N GLU A 609 3.94 5.32 2.42
CA GLU A 609 5.07 6.25 2.28
C GLU A 609 4.80 7.31 1.21
N ALA A 610 4.23 6.94 0.06
CA ALA A 610 3.78 7.92 -0.94
C ALA A 610 2.77 8.91 -0.34
N LYS A 611 1.80 8.42 0.42
CA LYS A 611 0.83 9.24 1.17
C LYS A 611 1.50 10.15 2.21
N ASN A 612 2.56 9.69 2.90
CA ASN A 612 3.32 10.52 3.84
C ASN A 612 4.01 11.68 3.12
N ILE A 613 4.71 11.38 2.01
CA ILE A 613 5.39 12.39 1.20
C ILE A 613 4.38 13.42 0.66
N ILE A 614 3.26 12.95 0.09
CA ILE A 614 2.17 13.82 -0.40
C ILE A 614 1.64 14.70 0.73
N THR A 615 1.44 14.13 1.92
CA THR A 615 1.00 14.89 3.10
C THR A 615 1.96 16.02 3.42
N THR A 616 3.27 15.75 3.49
CA THR A 616 4.27 16.79 3.77
C THR A 616 4.31 17.85 2.67
N ILE A 617 4.16 17.47 1.40
CA ILE A 617 4.04 18.42 0.30
C ILE A 617 2.79 19.29 0.47
N CYS A 618 1.63 18.70 0.83
CA CYS A 618 0.43 19.46 1.11
C CYS A 618 0.62 20.45 2.25
N ASP A 619 1.24 20.03 3.36
CA ASP A 619 1.47 20.90 4.53
C ASP A 619 2.38 22.08 4.17
N GLU A 620 3.48 21.85 3.45
CA GLU A 620 4.38 22.90 2.95
C GLU A 620 3.66 23.85 1.98
N GLN A 621 2.82 23.33 1.08
CA GLN A 621 2.05 24.16 0.15
C GLN A 621 0.97 24.98 0.88
N CYS A 622 0.32 24.43 1.90
CA CYS A 622 -0.61 25.16 2.75
C CYS A 622 0.09 26.33 3.49
N ILE A 623 1.33 26.13 3.98
CA ILE A 623 2.13 27.21 4.58
C ILE A 623 2.45 28.30 3.55
N LEU A 624 2.76 27.94 2.30
CA LEU A 624 2.98 28.92 1.24
C LEU A 624 1.70 29.67 0.86
N SER A 625 0.57 28.98 0.83
CA SER A 625 -0.76 29.55 0.58
C SER A 625 -1.18 30.52 1.70
N ASP A 626 -0.91 30.17 2.97
CA ASP A 626 -1.17 31.06 4.12
C ASP A 626 -0.43 32.40 3.97
N LYS A 627 0.83 32.39 3.50
CA LYS A 627 1.61 33.62 3.25
C LYS A 627 1.01 34.56 2.19
N LEU A 628 0.07 34.07 1.37
CA LEU A 628 -0.66 34.87 0.39
C LEU A 628 -1.91 35.54 0.97
N LEU A 629 -2.31 35.20 2.20
CA LEU A 629 -3.50 35.77 2.82
C LEU A 629 -3.32 37.26 3.13
N PRO A 630 -4.40 38.06 3.06
CA PRO A 630 -4.35 39.51 3.29
C PRO A 630 -3.71 39.93 4.62
N LYS A 631 -3.81 39.10 5.67
CA LYS A 631 -3.24 39.37 7.00
C LYS A 631 -1.73 39.67 6.97
N HIS A 632 -0.98 39.07 6.06
CA HIS A 632 0.47 39.27 5.92
C HIS A 632 0.84 40.58 5.20
N THR A 633 -0.13 41.29 4.62
CA THR A 633 0.10 42.59 3.95
C THR A 633 0.06 43.78 4.93
N VAL A 634 -0.56 43.60 6.11
CA VAL A 634 -0.76 44.67 7.10
C VAL A 634 0.56 45.29 7.60
N PRO A 635 1.60 44.52 7.96
CA PRO A 635 2.89 45.09 8.34
C PRO A 635 3.49 45.97 7.22
N LEU A 636 3.36 45.55 5.96
CA LEU A 636 3.88 46.29 4.79
C LEU A 636 3.15 47.63 4.59
N LEU A 637 1.85 47.68 4.87
CA LEU A 637 1.04 48.91 4.80
C LEU A 637 1.38 49.88 5.95
N ILE A 638 1.65 49.36 7.15
CA ILE A 638 2.05 50.16 8.33
C ILE A 638 3.47 50.71 8.16
N HIS A 639 4.40 49.90 7.63
CA HIS A 639 5.78 50.32 7.37
C HIS A 639 5.86 51.42 6.31
N LYS A 640 5.07 51.34 5.22
CA LYS A 640 4.98 52.43 4.23
C LYS A 640 4.47 53.76 4.79
N LYS A 641 3.65 53.74 5.87
CA LYS A 641 3.23 54.98 6.57
C LYS A 641 4.30 55.55 7.51
N LYS A 642 5.30 54.75 7.95
CA LYS A 642 6.36 55.16 8.88
C LYS A 642 7.72 55.45 8.23
N GLU A 643 7.91 55.22 6.92
CA GLU A 643 9.13 55.57 6.16
C GLU A 643 9.33 57.09 5.95
N LYS A 644 9.33 57.87 7.03
CA LYS A 644 10.07 59.14 7.09
C LYS A 644 11.26 59.13 8.05
N LYS A 645 11.50 58.07 8.85
CA LYS A 645 12.71 58.00 9.68
C LYS A 645 13.25 56.56 9.85
N LYS A 646 14.50 56.42 9.38
CA LYS A 646 15.49 55.35 9.61
C LYS A 646 15.35 54.05 8.81
N LYS A 647 16.25 53.91 7.84
CA LYS A 647 16.78 52.64 7.35
C LYS A 647 17.51 51.94 8.49
N LYS A 648 17.00 50.80 8.95
CA LYS A 648 17.79 49.78 9.62
C LYS A 648 17.61 48.51 8.81
N GLU A 649 18.72 47.80 8.59
CA GLU A 649 18.75 46.49 7.96
C GLU A 649 17.94 45.51 8.82
N ASP A 650 16.68 45.32 8.49
CA ASP A 650 15.92 44.16 8.91
C ASP A 650 16.02 43.11 7.80
N THR A 651 16.35 41.89 8.20
CA THR A 651 16.31 40.69 7.37
C THR A 651 15.02 40.67 6.57
N THR A 652 15.14 40.88 5.26
CA THR A 652 14.01 40.78 4.34
C THR A 652 13.51 39.34 4.37
N GLU A 653 12.46 39.05 5.13
CA GLU A 653 11.62 37.90 4.82
C GLU A 653 11.27 37.99 3.34
N GLY A 654 11.65 36.96 2.58
CA GLY A 654 11.47 36.94 1.14
C GLY A 654 9.98 37.08 0.82
N ARG A 655 9.65 37.96 -0.14
CA ARG A 655 8.28 38.04 -0.67
C ARG A 655 7.89 36.67 -1.25
N PRO A 656 6.60 36.28 -1.19
CA PRO A 656 6.14 35.05 -1.83
C PRO A 656 6.63 34.95 -3.28
N GLY A 657 7.19 33.80 -3.64
CA GLY A 657 7.87 33.55 -4.92
C GLY A 657 9.40 33.56 -4.83
N PHE A 658 9.99 34.12 -3.76
CA PHE A 658 11.44 34.07 -3.56
C PHE A 658 11.95 32.65 -3.31
N GLU A 659 11.18 31.83 -2.59
CA GLU A 659 11.47 30.40 -2.36
C GLU A 659 11.54 29.58 -3.66
N SER A 660 10.89 30.08 -4.72
CA SER A 660 10.87 29.45 -6.05
C SER A 660 11.99 29.96 -6.98
N TYR A 661 12.72 31.03 -6.60
CA TYR A 661 13.82 31.58 -7.40
C TYR A 661 15.09 30.74 -7.23
N ARG A 662 15.22 29.69 -8.06
CA ARG A 662 16.36 28.77 -8.03
C ARG A 662 17.58 29.36 -8.73
N LYS A 663 18.71 29.42 -8.02
CA LYS A 663 20.02 29.81 -8.58
C LYS A 663 20.81 28.63 -9.15
N THR A 664 20.81 27.48 -8.47
CA THR A 664 21.50 26.24 -8.87
C THR A 664 20.67 25.00 -8.53
N ARG A 665 20.88 23.90 -9.26
CA ARG A 665 20.26 22.58 -8.98
C ARG A 665 21.10 21.70 -8.05
N GLU A 666 22.33 22.11 -7.74
CA GLU A 666 23.21 21.41 -6.80
C GLU A 666 22.71 21.56 -5.35
N GLU A 667 22.04 22.68 -5.05
CA GLU A 667 21.40 22.93 -3.76
C GLU A 667 19.94 22.46 -3.81
N LEU A 668 19.70 21.26 -3.25
CA LEU A 668 18.36 20.69 -3.15
C LEU A 668 17.61 21.23 -1.93
N THR A 669 16.48 21.88 -2.18
CA THR A 669 15.53 22.30 -1.14
C THR A 669 14.80 21.09 -0.56
N THR A 670 14.08 21.28 0.56
CA THR A 670 13.20 20.24 1.11
C THR A 670 12.15 19.81 0.08
N MET A 671 11.55 20.75 -0.64
CA MET A 671 10.57 20.46 -1.68
C MET A 671 11.15 19.65 -2.85
N ASP A 672 12.42 19.87 -3.22
CA ASP A 672 13.09 19.07 -4.25
C ASP A 672 13.24 17.61 -3.83
N LYS A 673 13.64 17.39 -2.58
CA LYS A 673 13.82 16.03 -2.03
C LYS A 673 12.49 15.30 -1.95
N LEU A 674 11.44 15.97 -1.50
CA LEU A 674 10.08 15.42 -1.44
C LEU A 674 9.54 15.10 -2.83
N HIS A 675 9.68 16.02 -3.79
CA HIS A 675 9.24 15.77 -5.17
C HIS A 675 10.01 14.61 -5.82
N MET A 676 11.33 14.56 -5.65
CA MET A 676 12.14 13.45 -6.17
C MET A 676 11.68 12.12 -5.56
N ALA A 677 11.53 12.05 -4.24
CA ALA A 677 11.07 10.84 -3.56
C ALA A 677 9.66 10.42 -4.02
N LEU A 678 8.74 11.38 -4.20
CA LEU A 678 7.39 11.13 -4.71
C LEU A 678 7.43 10.56 -6.13
N THR A 679 8.19 11.19 -7.03
CA THR A 679 8.25 10.76 -8.44
C THR A 679 8.81 9.34 -8.60
N GLU A 680 9.85 9.00 -7.86
CA GLU A 680 10.46 7.67 -7.93
C GLU A 680 9.54 6.60 -7.34
N LEU A 681 8.88 6.88 -6.20
CA LEU A 681 7.95 5.94 -5.60
C LEU A 681 6.66 5.78 -6.41
N CYS A 682 6.12 6.86 -6.98
CA CYS A 682 4.97 6.81 -7.88
C CYS A 682 5.30 6.04 -9.17
N PHE A 683 6.52 6.15 -9.70
CA PHE A 683 6.95 5.29 -10.81
C PHE A 683 6.83 3.82 -10.43
N ALA A 684 7.31 3.43 -9.26
CA ALA A 684 7.23 2.04 -8.80
C ALA A 684 5.78 1.56 -8.59
N ILE A 685 4.93 2.38 -7.97
CA ILE A 685 3.50 2.07 -7.77
C ILE A 685 2.76 1.94 -9.11
N ASN A 686 3.11 2.75 -10.10
CA ASN A 686 2.46 2.76 -11.42
C ASN A 686 3.11 1.81 -12.43
N TYR A 687 4.22 1.15 -12.08
CA TYR A 687 5.02 0.33 -12.99
C TYR A 687 4.21 -0.82 -13.60
N CYS A 688 3.38 -1.48 -12.78
CA CYS A 688 2.47 -2.54 -13.23
C CYS A 688 1.05 -2.28 -12.72
N SER A 689 0.06 -2.58 -13.55
CA SER A 689 -1.35 -2.42 -13.18
C SER A 689 -1.80 -3.48 -12.17
N GLN A 690 -1.22 -4.68 -12.27
CA GLN A 690 -1.57 -5.86 -11.49
C GLN A 690 -0.32 -6.71 -11.24
N ILE A 691 -0.24 -7.29 -10.05
CA ILE A 691 0.76 -8.29 -9.64
C ILE A 691 0.01 -9.58 -9.32
N GLN A 692 0.38 -10.66 -10.01
CA GLN A 692 -0.18 -12.00 -9.74
C GLN A 692 0.75 -12.75 -8.79
N VAL A 693 0.22 -13.13 -7.63
CA VAL A 693 0.91 -13.95 -6.63
C VAL A 693 0.01 -15.13 -6.34
N TRP A 694 0.41 -16.31 -6.83
CA TRP A 694 -0.46 -17.49 -6.89
C TRP A 694 -1.74 -17.18 -7.69
N GLU A 695 -2.90 -17.64 -7.22
CA GLU A 695 -4.22 -17.35 -7.79
C GLU A 695 -4.75 -15.93 -7.48
N TYR A 696 -4.01 -15.11 -6.72
CA TYR A 696 -4.47 -13.79 -6.26
C TYR A 696 -3.88 -12.65 -7.09
N THR A 697 -4.70 -11.62 -7.32
CA THR A 697 -4.32 -10.42 -8.06
C THR A 697 -4.29 -9.21 -7.13
N PHE A 698 -3.14 -8.52 -7.09
CA PHE A 698 -2.92 -7.31 -6.32
C PHE A 698 -2.79 -6.11 -7.25
N ALA A 699 -3.43 -5.00 -6.93
CA ALA A 699 -3.38 -3.77 -7.73
C ALA A 699 -2.70 -2.65 -6.94
N PRO A 700 -1.40 -2.36 -7.16
CA PRO A 700 -0.64 -1.41 -6.34
C PRO A 700 -1.28 -0.02 -6.21
N ARG A 701 -1.88 0.49 -7.29
CA ARG A 701 -2.56 1.80 -7.31
C ARG A 701 -3.77 1.91 -6.38
N GLU A 702 -4.48 0.80 -6.12
CA GLU A 702 -5.67 0.80 -5.26
C GLU A 702 -5.30 1.02 -3.80
N TYR A 703 -4.13 0.52 -3.37
CA TYR A 703 -3.58 0.80 -2.05
C TYR A 703 -3.35 2.31 -1.88
N LEU A 704 -2.70 2.96 -2.85
CA LEU A 704 -2.49 4.41 -2.80
C LEU A 704 -3.82 5.18 -2.80
N TYR A 705 -4.78 4.80 -3.65
CA TYR A 705 -6.11 5.40 -3.67
C TYR A 705 -6.77 5.38 -2.29
N GLN A 706 -6.79 4.21 -1.63
CA GLN A 706 -7.41 4.06 -0.31
C GLN A 706 -6.70 4.90 0.77
N HIS A 707 -5.36 4.96 0.74
CA HIS A 707 -4.58 5.79 1.67
C HIS A 707 -4.83 7.29 1.46
N LEU A 708 -4.94 7.74 0.21
CA LEU A 708 -5.22 9.14 -0.10
C LEU A 708 -6.63 9.55 0.35
N GLU A 709 -7.64 8.70 0.11
CA GLU A 709 -9.02 8.94 0.56
C GLU A 709 -9.09 9.10 2.09
N GLN A 710 -8.53 8.15 2.84
CA GLN A 710 -8.52 8.21 4.31
C GLN A 710 -7.70 9.39 4.84
N ARG A 711 -6.52 9.67 4.24
CA ARG A 711 -5.67 10.76 4.68
C ARG A 711 -6.33 12.11 4.43
N PHE A 712 -6.96 12.29 3.26
CA PHE A 712 -7.63 13.53 2.90
C PHE A 712 -8.80 13.80 3.85
N ALA A 713 -9.66 12.80 4.13
CA ALA A 713 -10.73 12.93 5.10
C ALA A 713 -10.24 13.38 6.49
N ARG A 714 -9.17 12.75 7.01
CA ARG A 714 -8.55 13.14 8.28
C ARG A 714 -7.90 14.52 8.23
N ALA A 715 -7.26 14.88 7.10
CA ALA A 715 -6.64 16.19 6.93
C ALA A 715 -7.68 17.30 6.98
N LEU A 716 -8.81 17.13 6.30
CA LEU A 716 -9.91 18.09 6.28
C LEU A 716 -10.40 18.43 7.69
N VAL A 717 -10.70 17.41 8.51
CA VAL A 717 -11.14 17.61 9.91
C VAL A 717 -10.00 18.20 10.76
N GLY A 718 -8.76 17.74 10.56
CA GLY A 718 -7.59 18.29 11.25
C GLY A 718 -7.38 19.79 10.98
N MET A 719 -7.60 20.24 9.74
CA MET A 719 -7.47 21.64 9.34
C MET A 719 -8.57 22.55 9.93
N VAL A 720 -9.69 21.99 10.43
CA VAL A 720 -10.71 22.77 11.15
C VAL A 720 -10.15 23.33 12.47
N MET A 721 -9.11 22.71 13.03
CA MET A 721 -8.43 23.16 14.26
C MET A 721 -9.39 23.39 15.44
N HIS A 722 -10.48 22.62 15.51
CA HIS A 722 -11.49 22.79 16.55
C HIS A 722 -10.97 22.31 17.90
N ASN A 723 -10.85 23.22 18.87
CA ASN A 723 -10.48 22.92 20.24
C ASN A 723 -11.65 23.19 21.19
N PRO A 724 -12.27 22.15 21.78
CA PRO A 724 -13.42 22.33 22.67
C PRO A 724 -13.08 23.05 23.97
N ASP A 725 -11.82 23.00 24.43
CA ASP A 725 -11.42 23.63 25.69
C ASP A 725 -11.24 25.15 25.52
N THR A 726 -10.70 25.58 24.38
CA THR A 726 -10.46 27.02 24.08
C THR A 726 -11.59 27.66 23.27
N ASN A 727 -12.53 26.86 22.75
CA ASN A 727 -13.58 27.26 21.81
C ASN A 727 -13.02 27.86 20.50
N GLU A 728 -11.81 27.47 20.12
CA GLU A 728 -11.15 27.91 18.88
C GLU A 728 -11.56 27.02 17.71
N ILE A 729 -11.69 27.64 16.54
CA ILE A 729 -11.94 26.98 15.26
C ILE A 729 -11.28 27.81 14.16
N ALA A 730 -10.84 27.17 13.07
CA ALA A 730 -10.29 27.87 11.92
C ALA A 730 -11.35 28.78 11.27
N LYS A 731 -10.90 29.90 10.70
CA LYS A 731 -11.78 30.75 9.88
C LYS A 731 -12.17 30.00 8.61
N PRO A 732 -13.45 30.01 8.18
CA PRO A 732 -13.88 29.34 6.97
C PRO A 732 -13.04 29.69 5.72
N SER A 733 -12.63 30.95 5.56
CA SER A 733 -11.80 31.39 4.42
C SER A 733 -10.39 30.80 4.43
N GLU A 734 -9.75 30.73 5.60
CA GLU A 734 -8.42 30.13 5.77
C GLU A 734 -8.46 28.61 5.58
N LEU A 735 -9.50 27.96 6.11
CA LEU A 735 -9.75 26.54 5.89
C LEU A 735 -9.96 26.27 4.40
N LEU A 736 -10.82 27.02 3.72
CA LEU A 736 -11.09 26.86 2.29
C LEU A 736 -9.83 27.05 1.44
N ALA A 737 -8.99 28.04 1.75
CA ALA A 737 -7.71 28.24 1.06
C ALA A 737 -6.80 27.02 1.22
N SER A 738 -6.74 26.45 2.43
CA SER A 738 -5.96 25.24 2.72
C SER A 738 -6.53 24.01 2.00
N VAL A 739 -7.85 23.82 2.00
CA VAL A 739 -8.53 22.74 1.26
C VAL A 739 -8.27 22.82 -0.24
N LYS A 740 -8.42 24.00 -0.85
CA LYS A 740 -8.13 24.22 -2.27
C LYS A 740 -6.66 23.92 -2.61
N THR A 741 -5.75 24.31 -1.73
CA THR A 741 -4.31 24.03 -1.88
C THR A 741 -4.03 22.52 -1.80
N TYR A 742 -4.60 21.84 -0.82
CA TYR A 742 -4.49 20.39 -0.64
C TYR A 742 -5.02 19.63 -1.86
N MET A 743 -6.19 20.04 -2.38
CA MET A 743 -6.77 19.48 -3.61
C MET A 743 -5.86 19.72 -4.81
N SER A 744 -5.27 20.91 -4.95
CA SER A 744 -4.34 21.20 -6.04
C SER A 744 -3.13 20.26 -6.02
N VAL A 745 -2.56 19.97 -4.85
CA VAL A 745 -1.45 19.02 -4.73
C VAL A 745 -1.90 17.61 -5.07
N LEU A 746 -3.04 17.15 -4.51
CA LEU A 746 -3.59 15.84 -4.81
C LEU A 746 -3.86 15.65 -6.31
N GLN A 747 -4.34 16.68 -7.01
CA GLN A 747 -4.55 16.63 -8.45
C GLN A 747 -3.25 16.36 -9.22
N THR A 748 -2.11 16.87 -8.74
CA THR A 748 -0.82 16.61 -9.41
C THR A 748 -0.38 15.16 -9.35
N VAL A 749 -0.94 14.34 -8.44
CA VAL A 749 -0.62 12.91 -8.32
C VAL A 749 -1.01 12.14 -9.58
N GLU A 750 -2.06 12.59 -10.29
CA GLU A 750 -2.51 12.00 -11.56
C GLU A 750 -1.43 12.05 -12.66
N ASN A 751 -0.49 12.99 -12.57
CA ASN A 751 0.63 13.07 -13.51
C ASN A 751 1.61 11.89 -13.36
N TYR A 752 1.60 11.22 -12.21
CA TYR A 752 2.58 10.17 -11.88
C TYR A 752 1.94 8.78 -11.80
N VAL A 753 0.69 8.68 -11.32
CA VAL A 753 -0.03 7.42 -11.15
C VAL A 753 -1.41 7.52 -11.80
N HIS A 754 -1.79 6.49 -12.56
CA HIS A 754 -3.11 6.41 -13.18
C HIS A 754 -4.21 6.13 -12.14
N ILE A 755 -4.57 7.15 -11.37
CA ILE A 755 -5.63 7.15 -10.35
C ILE A 755 -6.60 8.28 -10.69
N ASP A 756 -7.90 8.06 -10.47
CA ASP A 756 -8.92 9.09 -10.58
C ASP A 756 -9.04 9.84 -9.24
N ILE A 757 -8.38 10.99 -9.13
CA ILE A 757 -8.43 11.81 -7.91
C ILE A 757 -9.77 12.52 -7.75
N THR A 758 -10.51 12.71 -8.85
CA THR A 758 -11.84 13.32 -8.84
C THR A 758 -12.79 12.47 -8.03
N ARG A 759 -12.68 11.14 -8.15
CA ARG A 759 -13.44 10.19 -7.31
C ARG A 759 -13.07 10.31 -5.83
N VAL A 760 -11.79 10.49 -5.50
CA VAL A 760 -11.35 10.74 -4.12
C VAL A 760 -12.00 12.03 -3.57
N PHE A 761 -11.99 13.11 -4.35
CA PHE A 761 -12.64 14.37 -3.95
C PHE A 761 -14.15 14.20 -3.76
N ASN A 762 -14.83 13.54 -4.70
CA ASN A 762 -16.27 13.31 -4.62
C ASN A 762 -16.64 12.52 -3.37
N ASN A 763 -15.92 11.43 -3.08
CA ASN A 763 -16.19 10.61 -1.91
C ASN A 763 -15.95 11.38 -0.60
N VAL A 764 -14.82 12.07 -0.48
CA VAL A 764 -14.41 12.70 0.77
C VAL A 764 -15.19 14.00 1.03
N LEU A 765 -15.23 14.91 0.05
CA LEU A 765 -15.85 16.23 0.25
C LEU A 765 -17.36 16.12 0.42
N LEU A 766 -18.03 15.21 -0.30
CA LEU A 766 -19.46 15.01 -0.14
C LEU A 766 -19.80 14.50 1.27
N GLN A 767 -19.00 13.59 1.83
CA GLN A 767 -19.18 13.12 3.20
C GLN A 767 -19.00 14.26 4.20
N GLN A 768 -18.07 15.19 3.98
CA GLN A 768 -17.86 16.34 4.86
C GLN A 768 -19.06 17.31 4.91
N THR A 769 -19.98 17.24 3.94
CA THR A 769 -21.23 18.03 3.96
C THR A 769 -22.27 17.50 4.95
N GLN A 770 -22.19 16.22 5.34
CA GLN A 770 -23.10 15.59 6.29
C GLN A 770 -22.66 15.88 7.73
N LEU A 771 -23.47 15.60 8.76
CA LEU A 771 -23.05 15.76 10.17
C LEU A 771 -22.04 14.68 10.61
N GLN A 772 -22.11 13.50 10.00
CA GLN A 772 -21.19 12.39 10.24
C GLN A 772 -20.75 11.81 8.91
N ASP A 773 -19.50 11.35 8.85
CA ASP A 773 -18.98 10.65 7.68
C ASP A 773 -19.42 9.17 7.66
N SER A 774 -18.96 8.40 6.65
CA SER A 774 -19.29 6.98 6.52
C SER A 774 -18.76 6.09 7.66
N HIS A 775 -17.83 6.58 8.48
CA HIS A 775 -17.28 5.89 9.66
C HIS A 775 -17.96 6.33 10.96
N GLY A 776 -18.89 7.29 10.91
CA GLY A 776 -19.57 7.85 12.09
C GLY A 776 -18.80 8.99 12.77
N GLU A 777 -17.71 9.47 12.16
CA GLU A 777 -16.89 10.55 12.70
C GLU A 777 -17.48 11.94 12.40
N LYS A 778 -17.20 12.92 13.25
CA LYS A 778 -17.67 14.31 13.05
C LYS A 778 -16.97 14.95 11.86
N THR A 779 -17.75 15.67 11.07
CA THR A 779 -17.30 16.36 9.86
C THR A 779 -17.07 17.85 10.07
N ILE A 780 -16.56 18.53 9.04
CA ILE A 780 -16.52 20.00 8.97
C ILE A 780 -17.90 20.61 9.28
N THR A 781 -18.98 20.09 8.66
CA THR A 781 -20.35 20.57 8.92
C THR A 781 -20.70 20.47 10.40
N ALA A 782 -20.44 19.33 11.04
CA ALA A 782 -20.79 19.19 12.46
C ALA A 782 -20.03 20.18 13.36
N HIS A 783 -18.73 20.38 13.11
CA HIS A 783 -17.92 21.30 13.90
C HIS A 783 -18.40 22.75 13.77
N TYR A 784 -18.58 23.25 12.55
CA TYR A 784 -19.09 24.62 12.36
C TYR A 784 -20.54 24.77 12.83
N ASN A 785 -21.39 23.76 12.61
CA ASN A 785 -22.79 23.81 13.06
C ASN A 785 -22.86 24.02 14.58
N THR A 786 -22.14 23.21 15.36
CA THR A 786 -22.05 23.37 16.81
C THR A 786 -21.41 24.71 17.21
N TRP A 787 -20.32 25.12 16.54
CA TRP A 787 -19.60 26.33 16.93
C TRP A 787 -20.44 27.61 16.71
N TYR A 788 -21.11 27.74 15.57
CA TYR A 788 -21.98 28.90 15.32
C TYR A 788 -23.16 28.94 16.30
N SER A 789 -23.82 27.80 16.58
CA SER A 789 -24.98 27.77 17.46
C SER A 789 -24.64 27.95 18.94
N GLU A 790 -23.61 27.26 19.43
CA GLU A 790 -23.31 27.18 20.87
C GLU A 790 -22.29 28.22 21.37
N ILE A 791 -21.44 28.74 20.47
CA ILE A 791 -20.38 29.68 20.83
C ILE A 791 -20.69 31.08 20.30
N LEU A 792 -20.81 31.27 18.98
CA LEU A 792 -21.02 32.60 18.40
C LEU A 792 -22.38 33.19 18.81
N LEU A 793 -23.48 32.52 18.46
CA LEU A 793 -24.84 33.05 18.71
C LEU A 793 -25.18 33.13 20.20
N ARG A 794 -24.61 32.25 21.03
CA ARG A 794 -24.74 32.32 22.48
C ARG A 794 -24.09 33.58 23.06
N ARG A 795 -22.95 34.01 22.52
CA ARG A 795 -22.28 35.26 22.94
C ARG A 795 -22.97 36.52 22.41
N VAL A 796 -23.62 36.44 21.26
CA VAL A 796 -24.54 37.51 20.80
C VAL A 796 -25.65 37.71 21.83
N SER A 797 -26.24 36.62 22.32
CA SER A 797 -27.28 36.65 23.35
C SER A 797 -26.78 37.17 24.71
N ALA A 798 -25.47 37.07 24.99
CA ALA A 798 -24.85 37.64 26.18
C ALA A 798 -24.59 39.17 26.07
N GLY A 799 -24.85 39.77 24.91
CA GLY A 799 -24.77 41.22 24.69
C GLY A 799 -23.38 41.74 24.30
N HIS A 800 -22.46 40.86 23.91
CA HIS A 800 -21.10 41.26 23.54
C HIS A 800 -20.86 41.45 22.04
N ILE A 801 -21.80 40.99 21.20
CA ILE A 801 -21.70 41.01 19.74
C ILE A 801 -22.99 41.61 19.19
N VAL A 802 -22.89 42.46 18.16
CA VAL A 802 -24.03 43.09 17.50
C VAL A 802 -24.09 42.67 16.03
N PHE A 803 -25.30 42.45 15.49
CA PHE A 803 -25.47 42.32 14.04
C PHE A 803 -25.42 43.70 13.39
N SER A 804 -24.54 43.92 12.42
CA SER A 804 -24.44 45.17 11.68
C SER A 804 -24.96 45.01 10.25
N GLU A 805 -26.02 45.72 9.93
CA GLU A 805 -26.55 45.77 8.56
C GLU A 805 -25.57 46.45 7.60
N ASN A 806 -24.89 47.51 8.07
CA ASN A 806 -23.92 48.28 7.28
C ASN A 806 -22.70 47.43 6.89
N GLN A 807 -22.19 46.61 7.81
CA GLN A 807 -21.02 45.76 7.58
C GLN A 807 -21.39 44.36 7.09
N ARG A 808 -22.68 44.01 7.10
CA ARG A 808 -23.21 42.69 6.67
C ARG A 808 -22.52 41.55 7.43
N ALA A 809 -22.37 41.72 8.75
CA ALA A 809 -21.65 40.80 9.64
C ALA A 809 -22.10 40.94 11.10
N PHE A 810 -21.76 39.97 11.95
CA PHE A 810 -21.79 40.15 13.40
C PHE A 810 -20.45 40.73 13.86
N VAL A 811 -20.49 41.78 14.68
CA VAL A 811 -19.32 42.59 15.07
C VAL A 811 -19.17 42.59 16.58
N SER A 812 -17.95 42.37 17.06
CA SER A 812 -17.65 42.41 18.50
C SER A 812 -17.71 43.85 19.04
N LEU A 813 -18.43 44.07 20.15
CA LEU A 813 -18.59 45.39 20.77
C LEU A 813 -17.51 45.72 21.82
N THR A 814 -16.76 44.71 22.27
CA THR A 814 -15.70 44.82 23.28
C THR A 814 -14.35 45.12 22.63
N ALA A 815 -13.43 45.78 23.36
CA ALA A 815 -12.09 46.08 22.86
C ALA A 815 -11.33 44.83 22.37
N GLU A 816 -10.47 44.99 21.36
CA GLU A 816 -9.61 43.92 20.82
C GLU A 816 -8.87 43.18 21.96
N GLY A 817 -8.96 41.84 21.97
CA GLY A 817 -8.34 40.98 22.98
C GLY A 817 -9.17 40.70 24.24
N ALA A 818 -10.32 41.37 24.42
CA ALA A 818 -11.25 41.05 25.52
C ALA A 818 -12.08 39.77 25.27
N GLN A 819 -12.13 39.31 24.02
CA GLN A 819 -12.76 38.06 23.60
C GLN A 819 -11.72 37.17 22.89
N PRO A 820 -11.88 35.84 22.95
CA PRO A 820 -10.96 34.91 22.28
C PRO A 820 -11.06 34.95 20.75
N PHE A 821 -12.09 35.57 20.16
CA PHE A 821 -12.21 35.77 18.71
C PHE A 821 -12.97 37.05 18.38
N ALA A 822 -12.75 37.60 17.18
CA ALA A 822 -13.53 38.70 16.62
C ALA A 822 -14.68 38.13 15.76
N ALA A 823 -15.93 38.48 16.06
CA ALA A 823 -17.10 37.87 15.42
C ALA A 823 -17.16 38.12 13.91
N GLU A 824 -16.66 39.27 13.47
CA GLU A 824 -16.63 39.69 12.07
C GLU A 824 -15.73 38.79 11.22
N GLU A 825 -14.68 38.20 11.79
CA GLU A 825 -13.76 37.28 11.11
C GLU A 825 -14.34 35.86 10.92
N PHE A 826 -15.60 35.65 11.30
CA PHE A 826 -16.32 34.38 11.15
C PHE A 826 -17.72 34.53 10.53
N SER A 827 -18.22 35.76 10.41
CA SER A 827 -19.63 36.01 10.06
C SER A 827 -19.83 37.08 9.00
N ASP A 828 -18.76 37.69 8.48
CA ASP A 828 -18.87 38.51 7.29
C ASP A 828 -19.30 37.67 6.08
N ILE A 829 -19.66 38.36 5.01
CA ILE A 829 -20.18 37.69 3.82
C ILE A 829 -19.12 36.79 3.15
N ASN A 830 -17.83 37.09 3.27
CA ASN A 830 -16.77 36.31 2.65
C ASN A 830 -16.53 35.00 3.41
N GLU A 831 -16.57 35.04 4.73
CA GLU A 831 -16.48 33.87 5.60
C GLU A 831 -17.68 32.95 5.42
N LEU A 832 -18.90 33.51 5.34
CA LEU A 832 -20.09 32.69 5.11
C LEU A 832 -20.14 32.11 3.68
N ARG A 833 -19.59 32.82 2.68
CA ARG A 833 -19.38 32.27 1.32
C ARG A 833 -18.38 31.12 1.36
N ALA A 834 -17.27 31.29 2.09
CA ALA A 834 -16.27 30.23 2.23
C ALA A 834 -16.85 29.00 2.94
N LEU A 835 -17.64 29.21 4.00
CA LEU A 835 -18.37 28.16 4.68
C LEU A 835 -19.33 27.44 3.72
N ALA A 836 -20.14 28.18 2.96
CA ALA A 836 -21.06 27.62 1.99
C ALA A 836 -20.35 26.83 0.88
N GLU A 837 -19.16 27.25 0.45
CA GLU A 837 -18.34 26.48 -0.50
C GLU A 837 -17.80 25.17 0.11
N LEU A 838 -17.45 25.16 1.40
CA LEU A 838 -16.95 23.98 2.11
C LEU A 838 -18.04 22.94 2.39
N ILE A 839 -19.18 23.36 2.93
CA ILE A 839 -20.22 22.45 3.44
C ILE A 839 -21.41 22.28 2.48
N GLY A 840 -21.49 23.11 1.44
CA GLY A 840 -22.47 23.03 0.38
C GLY A 840 -23.93 23.18 0.86
N PRO A 841 -24.90 22.91 -0.04
CA PRO A 841 -26.33 22.97 0.30
C PRO A 841 -26.72 22.05 1.45
N TYR A 842 -26.14 20.85 1.55
CA TYR A 842 -26.45 19.88 2.60
C TYR A 842 -26.02 20.38 3.98
N GLY A 843 -24.78 20.84 4.12
CA GLY A 843 -24.29 21.35 5.39
C GLY A 843 -24.96 22.65 5.80
N MET A 844 -25.24 23.55 4.85
CA MET A 844 -26.00 24.77 5.11
C MET A 844 -27.45 24.48 5.51
N LYS A 845 -28.07 23.44 4.93
CA LYS A 845 -29.38 22.95 5.37
C LYS A 845 -29.33 22.41 6.80
N ALA A 846 -28.33 21.60 7.15
CA ALA A 846 -28.17 21.08 8.51
C ALA A 846 -27.93 22.18 9.55
N LEU A 847 -27.12 23.19 9.21
CA LEU A 847 -26.95 24.39 10.02
C LEU A 847 -28.31 25.10 10.19
N ASN A 848 -29.04 25.29 9.10
CA ASN A 848 -30.36 25.92 9.15
C ASN A 848 -31.36 25.17 10.03
N GLU A 849 -31.45 23.85 9.90
CA GLU A 849 -32.34 23.02 10.73
C GLU A 849 -32.03 23.17 12.22
N ASN A 850 -30.74 23.23 12.59
CA ASN A 850 -30.32 23.49 13.96
C ASN A 850 -30.74 24.91 14.44
N LEU A 851 -30.55 25.92 13.60
CA LEU A 851 -31.01 27.29 13.89
C LEU A 851 -32.53 27.35 14.09
N MET A 852 -33.31 26.69 13.22
CA MET A 852 -34.77 26.62 13.33
C MET A 852 -35.21 25.89 14.59
N TRP A 853 -34.51 24.83 14.99
CA TRP A 853 -34.76 24.13 16.25
C TRP A 853 -34.59 25.05 17.46
N HIS A 854 -33.53 25.86 17.49
CA HIS A 854 -33.36 26.88 18.53
C HIS A 854 -34.49 27.92 18.55
N ILE A 855 -34.96 28.37 17.39
CA ILE A 855 -36.11 29.29 17.30
C ILE A 855 -37.38 28.63 17.84
N ALA A 856 -37.68 27.40 17.44
CA ALA A 856 -38.87 26.69 17.91
C ALA A 856 -38.90 26.56 19.44
N ASN A 857 -37.75 26.30 20.07
CA ASN A 857 -37.62 26.31 21.53
C ASN A 857 -37.94 27.68 22.15
N GLN A 858 -37.48 28.78 21.54
CA GLN A 858 -37.83 30.13 22.00
C GLN A 858 -39.34 30.41 21.84
N VAL A 859 -39.95 29.93 20.76
CA VAL A 859 -41.39 30.05 20.51
C VAL A 859 -42.21 29.32 21.56
N GLN A 860 -41.81 28.11 21.96
CA GLN A 860 -42.50 27.37 23.02
C GLN A 860 -42.47 28.13 24.35
N GLU A 861 -41.35 28.76 24.67
CA GLU A 861 -41.26 29.61 25.86
C GLU A 861 -42.11 30.88 25.74
N LEU A 862 -42.14 31.51 24.57
CA LEU A 862 -43.02 32.67 24.31
C LEU A 862 -44.51 32.31 24.46
N LYS A 863 -44.92 31.12 23.99
CA LYS A 863 -46.31 30.63 24.17
C LYS A 863 -46.68 30.52 25.64
N LYS A 864 -45.79 30.03 26.50
CA LYS A 864 -46.01 29.99 27.96
C LYS A 864 -46.24 31.38 28.54
N LEU A 865 -45.48 32.38 28.08
CA LEU A 865 -45.66 33.79 28.50
C LEU A 865 -46.99 34.37 28.05
N VAL A 866 -47.46 34.02 26.84
CA VAL A 866 -48.76 34.44 26.34
C VAL A 866 -49.89 33.82 27.15
N ILE A 867 -49.81 32.51 27.43
CA ILE A 867 -50.80 31.80 28.24
C ILE A 867 -50.90 32.41 29.64
N LEU A 868 -49.75 32.73 30.26
CA LEU A 868 -49.69 33.41 31.56
C LEU A 868 -50.43 34.76 31.58
N ASN A 869 -50.46 35.47 30.45
CA ASN A 869 -51.05 36.80 30.33
C ASN A 869 -52.34 36.83 29.48
N LYS A 870 -52.95 35.66 29.19
CA LYS A 870 -54.01 35.48 28.17
C LYS A 870 -55.18 36.46 28.34
N GLU A 871 -55.72 36.59 29.55
CA GLU A 871 -56.87 37.47 29.83
C GLU A 871 -56.55 38.96 29.67
N VAL A 872 -55.36 39.38 30.11
CA VAL A 872 -54.89 40.76 29.98
C VAL A 872 -54.67 41.10 28.51
N LEU A 873 -54.03 40.21 27.74
CA LEU A 873 -53.77 40.40 26.32
C LEU A 873 -55.07 40.45 25.50
N LEU A 874 -56.06 39.61 25.79
CA LEU A 874 -57.39 39.67 25.16
C LEU A 874 -58.08 41.02 25.42
N SER A 875 -57.98 41.51 26.65
CA SER A 875 -58.54 42.82 27.04
C SER A 875 -57.81 43.98 26.35
N MET A 876 -56.48 43.89 26.19
CA MET A 876 -55.69 44.90 25.48
C MET A 876 -55.97 44.92 23.98
N ARG A 877 -56.17 43.74 23.37
CA ARG A 877 -56.50 43.61 21.95
C ARG A 877 -57.84 44.26 21.60
N THR A 878 -58.82 44.24 22.50
CA THR A 878 -60.17 44.77 22.27
C THR A 878 -60.38 46.21 22.73
N ASN A 879 -59.54 46.71 23.64
CA ASN A 879 -59.61 48.09 24.16
C ASN A 879 -58.44 48.97 23.68
N PHE A 880 -57.88 48.67 22.50
CA PHE A 880 -56.69 49.36 21.95
C PHE A 880 -56.91 50.88 21.75
N ASP A 881 -58.16 51.28 21.52
CA ASP A 881 -58.65 52.64 21.31
C ASP A 881 -58.84 53.44 22.62
N LYS A 882 -58.78 52.80 23.80
CA LYS A 882 -58.97 53.42 25.13
C LYS A 882 -57.64 53.61 25.87
N PRO A 883 -57.02 54.81 25.86
CA PRO A 883 -55.65 55.00 26.34
C PRO A 883 -55.45 54.72 27.84
N ASP A 884 -56.38 55.18 28.68
CA ASP A 884 -56.28 55.02 30.14
C ASP A 884 -56.42 53.56 30.57
N GLN A 885 -57.34 52.81 29.94
CA GLN A 885 -57.52 51.39 30.18
C GLN A 885 -56.29 50.59 29.72
N MET A 886 -55.73 50.93 28.56
CA MET A 886 -54.49 50.31 28.07
C MET A 886 -53.29 50.55 29.00
N LYS A 887 -53.18 51.73 29.61
CA LYS A 887 -52.11 52.04 30.59
C LYS A 887 -52.24 51.18 31.85
N GLU A 888 -53.45 50.96 32.34
CA GLU A 888 -53.71 50.09 33.50
C GLU A 888 -53.54 48.61 33.18
N LEU A 889 -53.98 48.16 31.99
CA LEU A 889 -53.78 46.78 31.55
C LEU A 889 -52.29 46.44 31.34
N PHE A 890 -51.49 47.37 30.80
CA PHE A 890 -50.06 47.16 30.62
C PHE A 890 -49.33 46.92 31.94
N LYS A 891 -49.71 47.60 33.03
CA LYS A 891 -49.13 47.38 34.38
C LYS A 891 -49.38 45.97 34.91
N LYS A 892 -50.41 45.27 34.41
CA LYS A 892 -50.75 43.89 34.81
C LYS A 892 -49.96 42.83 34.03
N LEU A 893 -49.27 43.19 32.95
CA LEU A 893 -48.47 42.24 32.18
C LEU A 893 -47.24 41.79 32.97
N GLN A 894 -47.00 40.49 33.00
CA GLN A 894 -45.87 39.85 33.65
C GLN A 894 -44.81 39.44 32.63
N GLN A 895 -43.53 39.54 33.02
CA GLN A 895 -42.38 39.06 32.23
C GLN A 895 -42.21 39.70 30.84
N VAL A 896 -42.55 40.99 30.71
CA VAL A 896 -42.38 41.78 29.48
C VAL A 896 -40.94 41.75 28.94
N ASP A 897 -39.93 41.79 29.82
CA ASP A 897 -38.51 41.74 29.41
C ASP A 897 -38.14 40.39 28.80
N SER A 898 -38.70 39.30 29.32
CA SER A 898 -38.51 37.96 28.77
C SER A 898 -39.10 37.83 27.37
N VAL A 899 -40.24 38.46 27.08
CA VAL A 899 -40.83 38.48 25.73
C VAL A 899 -39.90 39.18 24.74
N LEU A 900 -39.44 40.38 25.08
CA LEU A 900 -38.55 41.17 24.23
C LEU A 900 -37.20 40.47 24.02
N SER A 901 -36.59 39.94 25.09
CA SER A 901 -35.32 39.23 25.03
C SER A 901 -35.41 37.98 24.15
N ARG A 902 -36.47 37.18 24.28
CA ARG A 902 -36.66 35.98 23.44
C ARG A 902 -36.92 36.34 21.98
N MET A 903 -37.71 37.38 21.72
CA MET A 903 -37.92 37.88 20.35
C MET A 903 -36.62 38.44 19.74
N GLN A 904 -35.76 39.10 20.53
CA GLN A 904 -34.44 39.55 20.09
C GLN A 904 -33.54 38.36 19.72
N ILE A 905 -33.52 37.30 20.54
CA ILE A 905 -32.77 36.06 20.25
C ILE A 905 -33.25 35.45 18.93
N ILE A 906 -34.57 35.32 18.74
CA ILE A 906 -35.15 34.82 17.48
C ILE A 906 -34.68 35.69 16.30
N GLY A 907 -34.77 37.01 16.44
CA GLY A 907 -34.33 37.96 15.42
C GLY A 907 -32.87 37.81 15.06
N VAL A 908 -32.00 37.69 16.06
CA VAL A 908 -30.55 37.46 15.89
C VAL A 908 -30.28 36.19 15.09
N ILE A 909 -30.93 35.07 15.45
CA ILE A 909 -30.77 33.80 14.75
C ILE A 909 -31.22 33.92 13.29
N LEU A 910 -32.33 34.62 13.04
CA LEU A 910 -32.86 34.85 11.69
C LEU A 910 -31.95 35.77 10.85
N CYS A 911 -31.35 36.80 11.44
CA CYS A 911 -30.39 37.66 10.75
C CYS A 911 -29.12 36.87 10.36
N PHE A 912 -28.62 36.00 11.24
CA PHE A 912 -27.53 35.10 10.91
C PHE A 912 -27.90 34.13 9.78
N ARG A 913 -29.09 33.53 9.85
CA ARG A 913 -29.62 32.69 8.77
C ARG A 913 -29.68 33.45 7.45
N GLN A 914 -30.14 34.69 7.44
CA GLN A 914 -30.24 35.48 6.22
C GLN A 914 -28.87 35.65 5.56
N LEU A 915 -27.84 36.07 6.31
CA LEU A 915 -26.48 36.17 5.78
C LEU A 915 -25.98 34.82 5.23
N ALA A 916 -26.25 33.73 5.95
CA ALA A 916 -25.85 32.38 5.55
C ALA A 916 -26.54 31.93 4.25
N GLN A 917 -27.83 32.23 4.08
CA GLN A 917 -28.59 31.90 2.87
C GLN A 917 -28.18 32.75 1.66
N GLU A 918 -27.93 34.04 1.87
CA GLU A 918 -27.44 34.94 0.81
C GLU A 918 -26.04 34.53 0.34
N ALA A 919 -25.17 34.13 1.26
CA ALA A 919 -23.86 33.58 0.92
C ALA A 919 -23.97 32.26 0.15
N LEU A 920 -24.89 31.37 0.53
CA LEU A 920 -25.16 30.13 -0.19
C LEU A 920 -25.67 30.41 -1.61
N ALA A 921 -26.65 31.29 -1.77
CA ALA A 921 -27.21 31.65 -3.08
C ALA A 921 -26.11 32.15 -4.02
N ASP A 922 -25.25 33.04 -3.55
CA ASP A 922 -24.15 33.59 -4.36
C ASP A 922 -23.12 32.52 -4.77
N ILE A 923 -22.82 31.55 -3.89
CA ILE A 923 -21.96 30.41 -4.26
C ILE A 923 -22.64 29.51 -5.29
N LEU A 924 -23.93 29.23 -5.14
CA LEU A 924 -24.66 28.37 -6.07
C LEU A 924 -24.89 29.03 -7.42
N ASP A 925 -25.14 30.34 -7.47
CA ASP A 925 -25.25 31.10 -8.71
C ASP A 925 -23.95 31.01 -9.53
N ASN A 926 -22.80 31.02 -8.86
CA ASN A 926 -21.51 30.85 -9.51
C ASN A 926 -21.21 29.40 -9.93
N ARG A 927 -21.61 28.40 -9.11
CA ARG A 927 -21.23 26.99 -9.32
C ARG A 927 -22.21 26.18 -10.17
N ILE A 928 -23.51 26.49 -10.08
CA ILE A 928 -24.59 25.78 -10.77
C ILE A 928 -25.62 26.77 -11.38
N PRO A 929 -25.17 27.73 -12.22
CA PRO A 929 -26.02 28.84 -12.71
C PRO A 929 -27.28 28.37 -13.44
N PHE A 930 -27.20 27.25 -14.18
CA PHE A 930 -28.35 26.72 -14.91
C PHE A 930 -29.44 26.20 -13.96
N LEU A 931 -29.07 25.52 -12.87
CA LEU A 931 -30.03 25.05 -11.87
C LEU A 931 -30.64 26.24 -11.12
N MET A 932 -29.82 27.21 -10.73
CA MET A 932 -30.30 28.43 -10.06
C MET A 932 -31.28 29.21 -10.92
N SER A 933 -30.98 29.39 -12.22
CA SER A 933 -31.89 30.04 -13.15
C SER A 933 -33.23 29.30 -13.27
N SER A 934 -33.23 27.97 -13.31
CA SER A 934 -34.47 27.18 -13.36
C SER A 934 -35.26 27.26 -12.05
N ILE A 935 -34.58 27.23 -10.89
CA ILE A 935 -35.23 27.37 -9.58
C ILE A 935 -35.87 28.77 -9.45
N ALA A 936 -35.14 29.82 -9.85
CA ALA A 936 -35.65 31.17 -9.85
C ALA A 936 -36.89 31.30 -10.76
N ASP A 937 -36.83 30.80 -12.00
CA ASP A 937 -37.99 30.84 -12.91
C ASP A 937 -39.19 30.07 -12.35
N PHE A 938 -38.97 28.87 -11.83
CA PHE A 938 -40.02 28.03 -11.26
C PHE A 938 -40.68 28.67 -10.03
N LYS A 939 -39.90 29.39 -9.22
CA LYS A 939 -40.40 30.16 -8.08
C LYS A 939 -41.26 31.36 -8.51
N HIS A 940 -40.91 32.04 -9.60
CA HIS A 940 -41.70 33.17 -10.10
C HIS A 940 -43.02 32.72 -10.75
N HIS A 941 -43.06 31.51 -11.32
CA HIS A 941 -44.19 31.01 -12.10
C HIS A 941 -44.84 29.74 -11.51
N VAL A 942 -45.03 29.69 -10.18
CA VAL A 942 -45.54 28.50 -9.46
C VAL A 942 -46.84 27.95 -10.09
N PRO A 943 -46.83 26.73 -10.66
CA PRO A 943 -48.03 26.12 -11.21
C PRO A 943 -48.87 25.50 -10.07
N ASN A 944 -50.19 25.70 -10.10
CA ASN A 944 -51.19 25.01 -9.25
C ASN A 944 -51.21 25.33 -7.75
N GLY A 945 -50.54 26.40 -7.28
CA GLY A 945 -50.73 26.94 -5.93
C GLY A 945 -50.09 26.18 -4.76
N ASP A 946 -49.28 25.14 -5.02
CA ASP A 946 -48.57 24.38 -3.98
C ASP A 946 -47.25 25.09 -3.59
N THR A 947 -47.39 26.29 -3.01
CA THR A 947 -46.30 27.25 -2.78
C THR A 947 -45.24 26.78 -1.76
N MET A 948 -45.58 25.86 -0.85
CA MET A 948 -44.66 25.42 0.21
C MET A 948 -43.52 24.53 -0.30
N LEU A 949 -43.81 23.60 -1.21
CA LEU A 949 -42.78 22.72 -1.78
C LEU A 949 -41.78 23.52 -2.62
N VAL A 950 -42.29 24.50 -3.40
CA VAL A 950 -41.46 25.40 -4.20
C VAL A 950 -40.60 26.30 -3.31
N ASN A 951 -41.17 26.80 -2.20
CA ASN A 951 -40.42 27.57 -1.22
C ASN A 951 -39.33 26.73 -0.55
N GLU A 952 -39.56 25.44 -0.27
CA GLU A 952 -38.55 24.55 0.30
C GLU A 952 -37.36 24.36 -0.65
N MET A 953 -37.63 24.07 -1.92
CA MET A 953 -36.58 23.99 -2.95
C MET A 953 -35.84 25.33 -3.08
N SER A 954 -36.56 26.44 -3.12
CA SER A 954 -35.99 27.79 -3.25
C SER A 954 -35.11 28.15 -2.05
N SER A 955 -35.55 27.84 -0.83
CA SER A 955 -34.75 28.06 0.37
C SER A 955 -33.55 27.12 0.45
N ALA A 956 -33.63 25.89 -0.07
CA ALA A 956 -32.45 25.01 -0.14
C ALA A 956 -31.37 25.58 -1.09
N ALA A 957 -31.77 26.41 -2.05
CA ALA A 957 -30.91 27.14 -2.97
C ALA A 957 -30.48 28.53 -2.47
N GLY A 958 -30.84 28.93 -1.25
CA GLY A 958 -30.47 30.25 -0.71
C GLY A 958 -31.42 31.40 -1.08
N HIS A 959 -32.46 31.18 -1.88
CA HIS A 959 -33.38 32.25 -2.25
C HIS A 959 -34.31 32.66 -1.09
N PRO A 960 -34.54 33.97 -0.88
CA PRO A 960 -35.40 34.46 0.21
C PRO A 960 -36.88 34.15 -0.07
N CYS A 961 -37.58 33.53 0.86
CA CYS A 961 -39.01 33.21 0.73
C CYS A 961 -39.84 34.12 1.63
N GLU A 962 -41.02 34.57 1.17
CA GLU A 962 -41.95 35.39 1.97
C GLU A 962 -42.39 34.67 3.25
N VAL A 963 -42.58 33.35 3.15
CA VAL A 963 -42.81 32.47 4.30
C VAL A 963 -41.69 31.43 4.32
N ASP A 964 -40.98 31.34 5.45
CA ASP A 964 -39.88 30.40 5.62
C ASP A 964 -40.40 28.96 5.81
N PRO A 965 -40.17 28.06 4.83
CA PRO A 965 -40.68 26.69 4.89
C PRO A 965 -40.00 25.86 5.98
N ALA A 966 -38.71 26.11 6.28
CA ALA A 966 -37.97 25.37 7.30
C ALA A 966 -38.52 25.70 8.69
N LEU A 967 -38.83 26.98 8.94
CA LEU A 967 -39.44 27.42 10.20
C LEU A 967 -40.85 26.82 10.37
N VAL A 968 -41.69 26.87 9.32
CA VAL A 968 -43.04 26.28 9.36
C VAL A 968 -42.97 24.78 9.66
N ASN A 969 -42.06 24.04 9.01
CA ASN A 969 -41.90 22.60 9.20
C ASN A 969 -41.45 22.24 10.62
N VAL A 970 -40.49 22.96 11.20
CA VAL A 970 -40.06 22.73 12.60
C VAL A 970 -41.13 23.14 13.61
N LEU A 971 -41.95 24.15 13.32
CA LEU A 971 -43.10 24.48 14.17
C LEU A 971 -44.17 23.38 14.12
N ARG A 972 -44.41 22.76 12.95
CA ARG A 972 -45.32 21.62 12.79
C ARG A 972 -44.90 20.37 13.55
N SER A 973 -43.60 20.13 13.72
CA SER A 973 -43.12 18.96 14.47
C SER A 973 -43.44 19.04 15.97
N HIS A 974 -43.69 20.24 16.50
CA HIS A 974 -44.14 20.49 17.87
C HIS A 974 -45.68 20.46 17.92
N LYS A 975 -46.27 19.26 17.90
CA LYS A 975 -47.73 19.02 17.90
C LYS A 975 -48.46 19.84 18.98
N ASN A 976 -49.48 20.61 18.58
CA ASN A 976 -50.57 21.07 19.43
C ASN A 976 -51.91 20.54 18.90
N GLU A 977 -52.80 20.12 19.80
CA GLU A 977 -53.99 19.31 19.48
C GLU A 977 -55.23 20.12 19.02
N VAL A 978 -55.19 21.46 19.02
CA VAL A 978 -56.33 22.31 18.58
C VAL A 978 -55.88 23.55 17.76
N PRO A 979 -56.16 23.63 16.45
CA PRO A 979 -55.75 24.73 15.57
C PRO A 979 -56.29 26.12 15.97
N ASP A 980 -57.52 26.20 16.47
CA ASP A 980 -58.15 27.48 16.82
C ASP A 980 -57.54 28.11 18.09
N GLU A 981 -57.16 27.30 19.08
CA GLU A 981 -56.49 27.81 20.28
C GLU A 981 -55.08 28.33 19.95
N GLU A 982 -54.38 27.63 19.08
CA GLU A 982 -53.06 28.00 18.59
C GLU A 982 -53.09 29.35 17.82
N PHE A 983 -54.13 29.55 17.01
CA PHE A 983 -54.34 30.82 16.32
C PHE A 983 -54.57 31.99 17.30
N ILE A 984 -55.36 31.77 18.35
CA ILE A 984 -55.57 32.78 19.41
C ILE A 984 -54.26 33.11 20.11
N ILE A 985 -53.49 32.11 20.52
CA ILE A 985 -52.18 32.31 21.16
C ILE A 985 -51.24 33.11 20.26
N THR A 986 -51.21 32.79 18.96
CA THR A 986 -50.39 33.52 17.98
C THR A 986 -50.81 34.99 17.86
N CYS A 987 -52.11 35.27 17.77
CA CYS A 987 -52.62 36.65 17.76
C CYS A 987 -52.25 37.40 19.05
N LEU A 988 -52.36 36.75 20.20
CA LEU A 988 -52.03 37.36 21.49
C LEU A 988 -50.51 37.56 21.66
N LEU A 989 -49.67 36.69 21.11
CA LEU A 989 -48.22 36.88 21.06
C LEU A 989 -47.89 38.17 20.30
N MET A 990 -48.51 38.37 19.14
CA MET A 990 -48.37 39.58 18.34
C MET A 990 -48.75 40.85 19.12
N VAL A 991 -49.90 40.82 19.80
CA VAL A 991 -50.33 41.92 20.69
C VAL A 991 -49.31 42.14 21.80
N PHE A 992 -48.82 41.07 22.43
CA PHE A 992 -47.85 41.14 23.52
C PHE A 992 -46.55 41.81 23.06
N VAL A 993 -46.01 41.41 21.91
CA VAL A 993 -44.81 42.04 21.33
C VAL A 993 -45.07 43.52 21.02
N ALA A 994 -46.18 43.85 20.34
CA ALA A 994 -46.50 45.22 19.94
C ALA A 994 -46.55 46.21 21.12
N VAL A 995 -47.24 45.83 22.20
CA VAL A 995 -47.37 46.68 23.39
C VAL A 995 -46.11 46.70 24.26
N SER A 996 -45.19 45.75 24.07
CA SER A 996 -43.93 45.66 24.81
C SER A 996 -42.82 46.55 24.24
N ILE A 997 -42.84 46.86 22.94
CA ILE A 997 -41.81 47.67 22.25
C ILE A 997 -41.46 48.99 22.97
N PRO A 998 -42.43 49.79 23.48
CA PRO A 998 -42.10 51.03 24.20
C PRO A 998 -41.20 50.83 25.42
N LYS A 999 -41.18 49.64 26.03
CA LYS A 999 -40.31 49.33 27.17
C LYS A 999 -38.82 49.39 26.80
N LEU A 1000 -38.47 49.14 25.53
CA LEU A 1000 -37.09 49.24 25.03
C LEU A 1000 -36.52 50.66 25.18
N ALA A 1001 -37.36 51.70 25.15
CA ALA A 1001 -36.92 53.08 25.34
C ALA A 1001 -36.39 53.36 26.76
N ARG A 1002 -36.72 52.51 27.74
CA ARG A 1002 -36.25 52.61 29.13
C ARG A 1002 -34.95 51.84 29.38
N MET A 1003 -34.58 50.93 28.48
CA MET A 1003 -33.40 50.08 28.65
C MET A 1003 -32.14 50.85 28.26
N ASP A 1004 -31.12 50.80 29.12
CA ASP A 1004 -29.86 51.55 28.93
C ASP A 1004 -29.09 51.17 27.66
N ASN A 1005 -29.24 49.93 27.21
CA ASN A 1005 -28.50 49.38 26.08
C ASN A 1005 -29.25 49.48 24.72
N THR A 1006 -30.46 50.05 24.68
CA THR A 1006 -31.19 50.32 23.41
C THR A 1006 -30.68 51.60 22.74
N VAL A 1007 -29.37 51.73 22.61
CA VAL A 1007 -28.74 52.87 21.93
C VAL A 1007 -28.56 52.50 20.47
N TYR A 1008 -29.04 53.35 19.56
CA TYR A 1008 -28.78 53.20 18.14
C TYR A 1008 -27.35 53.67 17.83
N LYS A 1009 -26.57 52.81 17.16
CA LYS A 1009 -25.20 53.07 16.72
C LYS A 1009 -25.19 53.23 15.20
N PRO A 1010 -25.25 54.47 14.68
CA PRO A 1010 -25.23 54.72 13.25
C PRO A 1010 -24.06 54.07 12.49
N ALA A 1011 -22.87 53.99 13.08
CA ALA A 1011 -21.72 53.29 12.50
C ALA A 1011 -22.06 51.84 12.06
N TYR A 1012 -22.89 51.14 12.83
CA TYR A 1012 -23.29 49.76 12.56
C TYR A 1012 -24.68 49.63 11.94
N GLY A 1013 -25.47 50.72 11.89
CA GLY A 1013 -26.88 50.69 11.47
C GLY A 1013 -27.77 49.91 12.44
N ALA A 1014 -27.36 49.78 13.70
CA ALA A 1014 -27.84 48.75 14.63
C ALA A 1014 -28.07 49.30 16.04
N HIS A 1015 -28.94 48.66 16.82
CA HIS A 1015 -29.06 48.90 18.26
C HIS A 1015 -28.02 48.08 19.01
N ALA A 1016 -27.37 48.66 20.02
CA ALA A 1016 -26.29 48.00 20.77
C ALA A 1016 -26.72 46.69 21.48
N ASN A 1017 -28.03 46.52 21.73
CA ASN A 1017 -28.63 45.31 22.30
C ASN A 1017 -29.34 44.42 21.27
N ASN A 1018 -29.09 44.60 19.97
CA ASN A 1018 -29.73 43.85 18.88
C ASN A 1018 -31.26 44.03 18.78
N SER A 1019 -31.82 45.13 19.28
CA SER A 1019 -33.25 45.40 19.14
C SER A 1019 -33.72 45.55 17.68
N HIS A 1020 -32.87 46.01 16.76
CA HIS A 1020 -33.19 46.07 15.32
C HIS A 1020 -33.53 44.70 14.75
N CYS A 1021 -32.94 43.62 15.27
CA CYS A 1021 -33.24 42.26 14.83
C CYS A 1021 -34.70 41.83 15.10
N LEU A 1022 -35.42 42.56 15.97
CA LEU A 1022 -36.86 42.35 16.17
C LEU A 1022 -37.66 42.57 14.88
N ALA A 1023 -37.19 43.41 13.96
CA ALA A 1023 -37.80 43.58 12.66
C ALA A 1023 -37.88 42.25 11.90
N GLN A 1024 -36.76 41.55 11.81
CA GLN A 1024 -36.70 40.24 11.18
C GLN A 1024 -37.53 39.19 11.92
N ALA A 1025 -37.50 39.23 13.26
CA ALA A 1025 -38.29 38.33 14.11
C ALA A 1025 -39.79 38.49 13.88
N VAL A 1026 -40.30 39.72 13.96
CA VAL A 1026 -41.74 40.03 13.78
C VAL A 1026 -42.22 39.55 12.41
N ASN A 1027 -41.51 39.91 11.35
CA ASN A 1027 -41.94 39.59 9.99
C ASN A 1027 -41.90 38.08 9.71
N THR A 1028 -40.76 37.43 9.98
CA THR A 1028 -40.57 36.03 9.62
C THR A 1028 -41.34 35.08 10.54
N LEU A 1029 -41.33 35.35 11.86
CA LEU A 1029 -41.97 34.47 12.83
C LEU A 1029 -43.48 34.50 12.70
N PHE A 1030 -44.10 35.68 12.57
CA PHE A 1030 -45.55 35.76 12.45
C PHE A 1030 -46.04 35.22 11.11
N ALA A 1031 -45.32 35.46 10.02
CA ALA A 1031 -45.63 34.83 8.73
C ALA A 1031 -45.62 33.29 8.84
N ALA A 1032 -44.62 32.72 9.52
CA ALA A 1032 -44.54 31.28 9.76
C ALA A 1032 -45.63 30.76 10.70
N LEU A 1033 -45.92 31.45 11.82
CA LEU A 1033 -46.92 31.04 12.81
C LEU A 1033 -48.35 31.10 12.25
N PHE A 1034 -48.72 32.15 11.52
CA PHE A 1034 -50.05 32.23 10.89
C PHE A 1034 -50.21 31.20 9.76
N THR A 1035 -49.13 30.92 9.02
CA THR A 1035 -49.12 29.82 8.05
C THR A 1035 -49.26 28.45 8.72
N TYR A 1036 -48.57 28.24 9.85
CA TYR A 1036 -48.68 27.04 10.68
C TYR A 1036 -50.13 26.82 11.18
N CYS A 1037 -50.83 27.90 11.55
CA CYS A 1037 -52.24 27.87 11.95
C CYS A 1037 -53.24 27.65 10.78
N GLY A 1038 -52.77 27.47 9.53
CA GLY A 1038 -53.64 27.38 8.35
C GLY A 1038 -54.30 28.70 7.95
N ARG A 1039 -53.73 29.84 8.37
CA ARG A 1039 -54.25 31.20 8.20
C ARG A 1039 -53.24 32.09 7.46
N ALA A 1040 -52.59 31.56 6.42
CA ALA A 1040 -51.59 32.29 5.65
C ALA A 1040 -52.16 33.54 4.97
N GLN A 1041 -53.42 33.49 4.54
CA GLN A 1041 -54.15 34.63 3.98
C GLN A 1041 -54.34 35.81 4.96
N ASP A 1042 -54.23 35.57 6.26
CA ASP A 1042 -54.46 36.59 7.29
C ASP A 1042 -53.16 37.33 7.70
N ILE A 1043 -51.98 36.94 7.17
CA ILE A 1043 -50.67 37.49 7.58
C ILE A 1043 -50.64 39.01 7.45
N GLU A 1044 -51.05 39.53 6.30
CA GLU A 1044 -51.04 40.97 6.02
C GLU A 1044 -51.95 41.74 6.99
N GLU A 1045 -53.17 41.25 7.22
CA GLU A 1045 -54.13 41.88 8.14
C GLU A 1045 -53.63 41.87 9.59
N ARG A 1046 -53.00 40.77 10.02
CA ARG A 1046 -52.43 40.65 11.36
C ARG A 1046 -51.21 41.54 11.54
N LEU A 1047 -50.32 41.64 10.56
CA LEU A 1047 -49.19 42.58 10.64
C LEU A 1047 -49.64 44.05 10.59
N LYS A 1048 -50.74 44.37 9.89
CA LYS A 1048 -51.38 45.71 9.96
C LYS A 1048 -51.87 46.00 11.38
N GLU A 1049 -52.53 45.03 12.03
CA GLU A 1049 -52.97 45.11 13.42
C GLU A 1049 -51.79 45.32 14.38
N PHE A 1050 -50.70 44.56 14.20
CA PHE A 1050 -49.45 44.74 14.94
C PHE A 1050 -48.90 46.16 14.80
N LEU A 1051 -48.79 46.65 13.57
CA LEU A 1051 -48.22 47.96 13.28
C LEU A 1051 -49.05 49.09 13.91
N ALA A 1052 -50.38 49.00 13.84
CA ALA A 1052 -51.27 49.97 14.46
C ALA A 1052 -51.11 49.99 16.00
N LEU A 1053 -51.04 48.81 16.64
CA LEU A 1053 -50.83 48.69 18.08
C LEU A 1053 -49.46 49.20 18.52
N ALA A 1054 -48.39 48.84 17.80
CA ALA A 1054 -47.03 49.28 18.09
C ALA A 1054 -46.89 50.80 17.92
N SER A 1055 -47.41 51.35 16.82
CA SER A 1055 -47.41 52.80 16.53
C SER A 1055 -48.18 53.59 17.58
N SER A 1056 -49.39 53.14 17.94
CA SER A 1056 -50.20 53.75 19.00
C SER A 1056 -49.47 53.75 20.34
N SER A 1057 -48.80 52.63 20.67
CA SER A 1057 -48.05 52.49 21.92
C SER A 1057 -46.81 53.40 21.96
N LEU A 1058 -46.11 53.59 20.83
CA LEU A 1058 -44.95 54.47 20.70
C LEU A 1058 -45.29 55.97 20.62
N LEU A 1059 -46.43 56.34 20.03
CA LEU A 1059 -46.91 57.73 20.03
C LEU A 1059 -47.30 58.21 21.43
N ARG A 1060 -47.82 57.31 22.27
CA ARG A 1060 -48.10 57.60 23.69
C ARG A 1060 -46.84 57.92 24.46
N LEU A 1061 -45.75 57.19 24.21
CA LEU A 1061 -44.42 57.46 24.77
C LEU A 1061 -43.91 58.87 24.39
N GLY A 1062 -44.28 59.37 23.21
CA GLY A 1062 -43.92 60.73 22.75
C GLY A 1062 -44.56 61.86 23.57
N ARG A 1063 -45.60 61.57 24.36
CA ARG A 1063 -46.28 62.52 25.25
C ARG A 1063 -45.81 62.43 26.71
N GLU A 1064 -44.89 61.52 27.02
CA GLU A 1064 -44.37 61.28 28.36
C GLU A 1064 -43.18 62.21 28.65
N ASN A 1065 -43.16 62.85 29.82
CA ASN A 1065 -42.13 63.84 30.18
C ASN A 1065 -41.04 63.27 31.12
N ASP A 1066 -41.19 62.02 31.53
CA ASP A 1066 -40.24 61.34 32.41
C ASP A 1066 -38.97 60.96 31.62
N LYS A 1067 -37.85 61.58 32.01
CA LYS A 1067 -36.56 61.43 31.33
C LYS A 1067 -36.03 59.99 31.35
N ASP A 1068 -36.35 59.21 32.37
CA ASP A 1068 -35.95 57.81 32.44
C ASP A 1068 -36.81 56.92 31.53
N VAL A 1069 -38.06 57.33 31.29
CA VAL A 1069 -38.99 56.60 30.42
C VAL A 1069 -38.73 56.87 28.94
N ILE A 1070 -38.31 58.09 28.57
CA ILE A 1070 -38.06 58.49 27.18
C ILE A 1070 -36.58 58.47 26.78
N LYS A 1071 -35.70 57.94 27.64
CA LYS A 1071 -34.23 57.98 27.49
C LYS A 1071 -33.74 57.58 26.09
N ASN A 1072 -34.20 56.44 25.58
CA ASN A 1072 -33.83 55.90 24.26
C ASN A 1072 -35.03 55.91 23.28
N ARG A 1073 -35.99 56.83 23.46
CA ARG A 1073 -37.21 56.90 22.64
C ARG A 1073 -36.93 56.98 21.15
N ASP A 1074 -36.02 57.85 20.75
CA ASP A 1074 -35.71 58.09 19.34
C ASP A 1074 -35.09 56.83 18.69
N ALA A 1075 -34.24 56.09 19.41
CA ALA A 1075 -33.73 54.79 18.95
C ALA A 1075 -34.84 53.75 18.77
N THR A 1076 -35.85 53.73 19.65
CA THR A 1076 -37.01 52.83 19.53
C THR A 1076 -37.94 53.23 18.38
N TYR A 1077 -38.02 54.51 18.00
CA TYR A 1077 -38.78 54.95 16.81
C TYR A 1077 -38.17 54.43 15.50
N ILE A 1078 -36.84 54.34 15.45
CA ILE A 1078 -36.12 53.76 14.31
C ILE A 1078 -36.47 52.27 14.13
N LEU A 1079 -36.72 51.52 15.21
CA LEU A 1079 -37.12 50.12 15.12
C LEU A 1079 -38.45 49.94 14.35
N LEU A 1080 -39.41 50.83 14.57
CA LEU A 1080 -40.70 50.77 13.87
C LEU A 1080 -40.54 50.93 12.35
N HIS A 1081 -39.64 51.83 11.94
CA HIS A 1081 -39.24 51.97 10.54
C HIS A 1081 -38.58 50.69 10.00
N GLN A 1082 -37.65 50.09 10.75
CA GLN A 1082 -36.96 48.86 10.34
C GLN A 1082 -37.93 47.68 10.17
N ILE A 1083 -38.94 47.55 11.05
CA ILE A 1083 -39.99 46.51 10.93
C ILE A 1083 -40.70 46.62 9.58
N VAL A 1084 -41.08 47.84 9.17
CA VAL A 1084 -41.80 48.06 7.90
C VAL A 1084 -40.90 47.85 6.70
N VAL A 1085 -39.67 48.36 6.72
CA VAL A 1085 -38.72 48.21 5.60
C VAL A 1085 -38.37 46.73 5.34
N GLN A 1086 -38.29 45.90 6.37
CA GLN A 1086 -38.00 44.47 6.23
C GLN A 1086 -39.23 43.61 5.92
N SER A 1087 -40.45 44.17 5.96
CA SER A 1087 -41.68 43.39 5.77
C SER A 1087 -42.11 43.37 4.30
N PRO A 1088 -42.36 42.21 3.69
CA PRO A 1088 -43.04 42.15 2.40
C PRO A 1088 -44.55 42.45 2.52
N PHE A 1089 -45.10 42.50 3.75
CA PHE A 1089 -46.53 42.64 4.02
C PHE A 1089 -46.93 44.04 4.50
N LEU A 1090 -45.97 44.93 4.79
CA LEU A 1090 -46.22 46.28 5.28
C LEU A 1090 -45.62 47.30 4.32
N THR A 1091 -46.29 48.43 4.14
CA THR A 1091 -45.86 49.50 3.24
C THR A 1091 -45.56 50.79 4.00
N MET A 1092 -44.71 51.64 3.40
CA MET A 1092 -44.40 52.95 3.97
C MET A 1092 -45.63 53.88 4.03
N ASP A 1093 -46.58 53.74 3.08
CA ASP A 1093 -47.85 54.48 3.12
C ASP A 1093 -48.68 54.13 4.35
N LEU A 1094 -48.71 52.84 4.71
CA LEU A 1094 -49.40 52.38 5.91
C LEU A 1094 -48.70 52.89 7.18
N LEU A 1095 -47.36 52.90 7.19
CA LEU A 1095 -46.59 53.47 8.30
C LEU A 1095 -46.92 54.96 8.48
N GLU A 1096 -46.90 55.75 7.40
CA GLU A 1096 -47.22 57.19 7.46
C GLU A 1096 -48.62 57.45 8.01
N ALA A 1097 -49.60 56.60 7.67
CA ALA A 1097 -50.97 56.73 8.16
C ALA A 1097 -51.12 56.50 9.68
N CYS A 1098 -50.22 55.74 10.31
CA CYS A 1098 -50.30 55.42 11.74
C CYS A 1098 -49.14 55.96 12.59
N PHE A 1099 -48.03 56.38 11.97
CA PHE A 1099 -46.84 56.95 12.61
C PHE A 1099 -46.11 57.90 11.63
N PRO A 1100 -46.22 59.23 11.79
CA PRO A 1100 -45.65 60.19 10.84
C PRO A 1100 -44.14 60.07 10.66
N TYR A 1101 -43.66 59.97 9.42
CA TYR A 1101 -42.24 59.79 9.08
C TYR A 1101 -41.37 60.96 9.55
N ALA A 1102 -41.95 62.15 9.76
CA ALA A 1102 -41.25 63.29 10.36
C ALA A 1102 -40.64 62.96 11.74
N LEU A 1103 -41.30 62.10 12.54
CA LEU A 1103 -40.79 61.64 13.83
C LEU A 1103 -39.57 60.72 13.65
N ILE A 1104 -39.63 59.81 12.67
CA ILE A 1104 -38.54 58.89 12.33
C ILE A 1104 -37.34 59.67 11.78
N ARG A 1105 -37.57 60.63 10.88
CA ARG A 1105 -36.52 61.49 10.31
C ARG A 1105 -35.79 62.27 11.39
N ASN A 1106 -36.54 62.85 12.33
CA ASN A 1106 -35.94 63.56 13.46
C ASN A 1106 -35.19 62.61 14.40
N ALA A 1107 -35.72 61.40 14.63
CA ALA A 1107 -35.04 60.38 15.43
C ALA A 1107 -33.69 59.98 14.82
N TYR A 1108 -33.63 59.72 13.50
CA TYR A 1108 -32.36 59.48 12.80
C TYR A 1108 -31.41 60.68 12.95
N HIS A 1109 -31.89 61.91 12.74
CA HIS A 1109 -31.05 63.10 12.93
C HIS A 1109 -30.47 63.19 14.35
N THR A 1110 -31.27 62.92 15.39
CA THR A 1110 -30.81 62.93 16.79
C THR A 1110 -29.70 61.90 17.03
N VAL A 1111 -29.91 60.65 16.62
CA VAL A 1111 -28.92 59.57 16.90
C VAL A 1111 -27.64 59.74 16.10
N HIS A 1112 -27.71 60.23 14.86
CA HIS A 1112 -26.53 60.54 14.06
C HIS A 1112 -25.73 61.73 14.61
N LYS A 1113 -26.41 62.74 15.17
CA LYS A 1113 -25.75 63.89 15.80
C LYS A 1113 -25.11 63.54 17.14
N ALA A 1114 -25.64 62.55 17.86
CA ALA A 1114 -25.11 62.14 19.16
C ALA A 1114 -23.83 61.28 19.07
N GLU A 1115 -23.54 60.69 17.89
CA GLU A 1115 -22.34 59.86 17.64
C GLU A 1115 -21.17 60.67 17.03
N GLN A 1116 -21.45 61.87 16.49
CA GLN A 1116 -20.44 62.86 16.05
C GLN A 1116 -19.92 63.68 17.24
#